data_AF-A0A2S9TGI4-F1
#
_entry.id   AF-A0A2S9TGI4-F1
#
_cell.length_a   1.000
_cell.length_b   1.000
_cell.length_c   1.000
_cell.angle_alpha   90.00
_cell.angle_beta   90.00
_cell.angle_gamma   90.00
#
_symmetry.space_group_name_H-M   'P 1'
#
loop_
_entity.id
_entity.type
_entity.pdbx_description
1 polymer ?
#
loop_
_entity_poly.entity_id
_entity_poly.type
_entity_poly.pdbx_seq_one_letter_code
_entity_poly.pdbx_strand_id
1 'polypeptide(L)'
;MGNFLLEKVLFRTKGFYTVLNSFSTLLLAQVATFIYQNKLISELDKLIESSTVWYEKIAYIIIQFFMPEGNVFIIFILVFLIIGLFWDRNNNKDSKISGKLNLEQAFHQWASQTKIKLSSDLVLDSREKEVKDFYDFFENNPLKITVYSHSKEESYAFILSTLKNNQNLVKKVQIISNQEAWDNTIQNKNHLILVYKDFIPCNIGVAIENGNYVIEAEELIDIDNTAENSIKLKKMKKTVTTFALEKMGFDHNNSWKIYNDTKGFLHAIISHPLLKPYEKNVPNWVGKYDINILSTMLFVNSWHIKNENDQKVIEELSGLQYEAFEKQLHLLKVEDKAPIRLVGNVWQVISKISLWDLISNKIPNTQIDRLKKIVINVLSEIDPSFELNPEDRWSANIYNKTLKHSGLLRESLADTLVLISVFGKNKLSYPANINSSLDYWLKELFEKNLNVESWYSYGRILPFLAEASPNSFITAIEKTLDNKNTTNIEQLFADAGDMAMGTCFHCDLLWALETVSWHKDYLARVTLILIRLCELNIKSKISNSPMNTLKDIFAGLINYSSVSYDDKVQILEQIAYKKFPDTTWKLLIGILPHSHSVSYGISKPKYQNWDVDSTKEVTRAEYYTYNENIFRILFLSVENNTLRWKDVLDNISSFSKEYCLKFLNKFTKLDKKIFSDDERLILSLELRENIHNHRKFADSPNWQISEECLEQLENAFYFIEPDNLVHKYYHLFGNGRVNLLNPVPYEKENRNSYKEEEKTIEEEREKALKNILESKDFDTLVELIKTSQMPGIIGRLIFKITGEKYKIEIFKWLDMQDGYLNICAKNYVASMKFSENILDDLNDIQKAEILLAINFDSIAFESLKKQNTSVQEYYWKNIHWYCRLEESDKKYIKWIFEQLYHYKQHMKCIDFLSHHMKKSNEDGLDFSFSDIAKVVIELDPNIENKRLDTHSISEVIELLQNLEVENEVMRLIEWKYLQLKNFNPVFLEKEIIANPKSFVELLIFMYKSQNKEDEDITLTKEQIQNRANNATELLERITLFKKYEDIHDFNYETLKNWINEAIKYAKEVDREKYAYVEIGKLLSKSPNGKDDIFPNEITRDVLEEFDNEKLGYYFWHEKKYPGGSYFTTRGADEGGEQEHQKAQEYREYAEKLRFTHPKTSSLLIQLAKDYEIDAEKEDLRNELQ
;
A
#
# COMPACT_ATOMS: atom_id res chain seq x y z
N MET A 1 66.33 29.10 6.54
CA MET A 1 67.38 28.05 6.57
C MET A 1 67.35 27.13 5.34
N GLY A 2 66.18 26.87 4.72
CA GLY A 2 66.10 26.10 3.45
C GLY A 2 66.73 26.75 2.22
N ASN A 3 66.74 28.09 2.11
CA ASN A 3 67.35 28.78 0.96
C ASN A 3 68.88 28.98 1.07
N PHE A 4 69.53 28.57 2.16
CA PHE A 4 70.99 28.65 2.33
C PHE A 4 71.70 27.31 1.99
N LEU A 5 70.94 26.23 1.81
CA LEU A 5 71.45 24.91 1.44
C LEU A 5 71.36 24.63 -0.09
N LEU A 6 70.48 25.32 -0.82
CA LEU A 6 70.33 25.14 -2.26
C LEU A 6 71.49 25.78 -3.07
N GLU A 7 72.02 26.93 -2.62
CA GLU A 7 73.11 27.62 -3.33
C GLU A 7 74.49 26.92 -3.23
N LYS A 8 74.72 26.07 -2.22
CA LYS A 8 76.00 25.33 -2.07
C LYS A 8 76.05 24.00 -2.82
N VAL A 9 74.91 23.44 -3.25
CA VAL A 9 74.87 22.20 -4.04
C VAL A 9 75.04 22.48 -5.54
N LEU A 10 74.51 23.62 -6.02
CA LEU A 10 74.62 24.02 -7.43
C LEU A 10 76.04 24.45 -7.86
N PHE A 11 76.92 24.82 -6.92
CA PHE A 11 78.29 25.26 -7.24
C PHE A 11 79.32 24.10 -7.34
N ARG A 12 78.97 22.86 -6.95
CA ARG A 12 79.88 21.69 -7.00
C ARG A 12 79.64 20.71 -8.14
N THR A 13 78.55 20.86 -8.90
CA THR A 13 78.20 19.92 -9.99
C THR A 13 78.84 20.24 -11.34
N LYS A 14 79.27 21.49 -11.59
CA LYS A 14 79.92 21.88 -12.86
C LYS A 14 81.36 21.36 -13.03
N GLY A 15 82.12 21.17 -11.93
CA GLY A 15 83.49 20.63 -12.00
C GLY A 15 83.57 19.11 -12.15
N PHE A 16 82.52 18.38 -11.73
CA PHE A 16 82.49 16.91 -11.77
C PHE A 16 82.17 16.38 -13.17
N TYR A 17 81.36 17.10 -13.94
CA TYR A 17 80.98 16.72 -15.31
C TYR A 17 82.15 16.82 -16.30
N THR A 18 83.06 17.78 -16.12
CA THR A 18 84.20 17.96 -17.04
C THR A 18 85.26 16.86 -16.88
N VAL A 19 85.49 16.40 -15.64
CA VAL A 19 86.44 15.30 -15.35
C VAL A 19 85.90 13.96 -15.83
N LEU A 20 84.58 13.71 -15.69
CA LEU A 20 83.96 12.47 -16.16
C LEU A 20 83.99 12.33 -17.69
N ASN A 21 83.84 13.44 -18.42
CA ASN A 21 83.79 13.43 -19.88
C ASN A 21 85.17 13.23 -20.53
N SER A 22 86.25 13.63 -19.84
CA SER A 22 87.63 13.34 -20.26
C SER A 22 88.04 11.89 -19.95
N PHE A 23 87.49 11.30 -18.89
CA PHE A 23 87.73 9.89 -18.53
C PHE A 23 86.94 8.91 -19.42
N SER A 24 85.70 9.25 -19.79
CA SER A 24 84.84 8.39 -20.63
C SER A 24 85.36 8.22 -22.05
N THR A 25 85.92 9.28 -22.64
CA THR A 25 86.47 9.27 -24.01
C THR A 25 87.78 8.47 -24.10
N LEU A 26 88.63 8.51 -23.08
CA LEU A 26 89.86 7.70 -23.01
C LEU A 26 89.55 6.21 -22.80
N LEU A 27 88.55 5.90 -21.96
CA LEU A 27 88.11 4.53 -21.66
C LEU A 27 87.41 3.88 -22.87
N LEU A 28 86.57 4.63 -23.60
CA LEU A 28 85.89 4.15 -24.81
C LEU A 28 86.89 3.81 -25.93
N ALA A 29 87.99 4.57 -26.07
CA ALA A 29 89.04 4.27 -27.04
C ALA A 29 89.81 2.98 -26.69
N GLN A 30 90.09 2.73 -25.40
CA GLN A 30 90.77 1.51 -24.95
C GLN A 30 89.89 0.26 -25.04
N VAL A 31 88.59 0.38 -24.71
CA VAL A 31 87.63 -0.73 -24.80
C VAL A 31 87.32 -1.09 -26.26
N ALA A 32 87.20 -0.11 -27.17
CA ALA A 32 87.03 -0.38 -28.60
C ALA A 32 88.24 -1.10 -29.22
N THR A 33 89.46 -0.79 -28.76
CA THR A 33 90.69 -1.44 -29.24
C THR A 33 90.81 -2.89 -28.72
N PHE A 34 90.34 -3.16 -27.50
CA PHE A 34 90.32 -4.50 -26.90
C PHE A 34 89.26 -5.43 -27.51
N ILE A 35 88.07 -4.90 -27.81
CA ILE A 35 86.97 -5.64 -28.47
C ILE A 35 87.35 -6.00 -29.92
N TYR A 36 88.17 -5.19 -30.59
CA TYR A 36 88.62 -5.47 -31.96
C TYR A 36 89.72 -6.53 -32.03
N GLN A 37 90.55 -6.68 -30.98
CA GLN A 37 91.67 -7.64 -30.95
C GLN A 37 91.31 -9.04 -30.45
N ASN A 38 90.26 -9.19 -29.62
CA ASN A 38 89.84 -10.49 -29.11
C ASN A 38 88.48 -10.89 -29.70
N LYS A 39 88.45 -12.06 -30.35
CA LYS A 39 87.31 -12.72 -31.02
C LYS A 39 86.19 -13.14 -30.04
N LEU A 40 85.79 -12.26 -29.11
CA LEU A 40 84.91 -12.55 -27.99
C LEU A 40 83.42 -12.67 -28.38
N ILE A 41 83.03 -12.11 -29.53
CA ILE A 41 81.62 -12.04 -29.94
C ILE A 41 81.05 -13.41 -30.34
N SER A 42 81.84 -14.31 -30.95
CA SER A 42 81.29 -15.60 -31.42
C SER A 42 81.14 -16.67 -30.33
N GLU A 43 81.77 -16.51 -29.16
CA GLU A 43 81.56 -17.43 -28.03
C GLU A 43 80.42 -16.98 -27.10
N LEU A 44 80.14 -15.67 -27.02
CA LEU A 44 79.02 -15.13 -26.26
C LEU A 44 77.65 -15.52 -26.84
N ASP A 45 77.51 -15.55 -28.16
CA ASP A 45 76.25 -15.93 -28.81
C ASP A 45 75.87 -17.41 -28.57
N LYS A 46 76.85 -18.31 -28.37
CA LYS A 46 76.57 -19.74 -28.09
C LYS A 46 76.15 -20.02 -26.65
N LEU A 47 76.45 -19.13 -25.71
CA LEU A 47 76.16 -19.30 -24.28
C LEU A 47 74.80 -18.72 -23.87
N ILE A 48 74.19 -17.86 -24.68
CA ILE A 48 72.93 -17.18 -24.38
C ILE A 48 71.69 -18.05 -24.70
N GLU A 49 71.81 -19.08 -25.54
CA GLU A 49 70.68 -19.96 -25.89
C GLU A 49 70.38 -21.07 -24.87
N SER A 50 71.16 -21.24 -23.79
CA SER A 50 70.86 -22.27 -22.78
C SER A 50 71.08 -21.80 -21.32
N SER A 51 70.01 -21.86 -20.53
CA SER A 51 69.87 -21.67 -19.06
C SER A 51 69.49 -20.27 -18.53
N THR A 52 68.62 -20.28 -17.51
CA THR A 52 67.91 -19.15 -16.87
C THR A 52 68.74 -18.33 -15.86
N VAL A 53 70.06 -18.54 -15.75
CA VAL A 53 70.94 -17.80 -14.84
C VAL A 53 72.21 -17.36 -15.57
N TRP A 54 72.04 -16.42 -16.49
CA TRP A 54 73.10 -15.95 -17.39
C TRP A 54 73.96 -14.83 -16.78
N TYR A 55 73.42 -14.05 -15.86
CA TYR A 55 74.12 -12.92 -15.21
C TYR A 55 75.25 -13.36 -14.26
N GLU A 56 75.08 -14.49 -13.55
CA GLU A 56 76.14 -15.05 -12.70
C GLU A 56 77.33 -15.58 -13.52
N LYS A 57 77.07 -16.16 -14.71
CA LYS A 57 78.11 -16.64 -15.63
C LYS A 57 78.86 -15.50 -16.32
N ILE A 58 78.17 -14.42 -16.71
CA ILE A 58 78.82 -13.23 -17.26
C ILE A 58 79.67 -12.53 -16.18
N ALA A 59 79.16 -12.41 -14.95
CA ALA A 59 79.94 -11.90 -13.83
C ALA A 59 81.17 -12.80 -13.55
N TYR A 60 81.03 -14.12 -13.60
CA TYR A 60 82.13 -15.06 -13.41
C TYR A 60 83.19 -14.97 -14.53
N ILE A 61 82.78 -14.81 -15.79
CA ILE A 61 83.69 -14.64 -16.94
C ILE A 61 84.43 -13.29 -16.87
N ILE A 62 83.74 -12.20 -16.49
CA ILE A 62 84.34 -10.88 -16.29
C ILE A 62 85.33 -10.91 -15.12
N ILE A 63 85.01 -11.60 -14.03
CA ILE A 63 85.90 -11.76 -12.87
C ILE A 63 87.14 -12.61 -13.21
N GLN A 64 86.99 -13.67 -14.01
CA GLN A 64 88.11 -14.54 -14.43
C GLN A 64 89.05 -13.86 -15.45
N PHE A 65 88.53 -13.07 -16.40
CA PHE A 65 89.35 -12.45 -17.45
C PHE A 65 90.05 -11.16 -17.02
N PHE A 66 89.49 -10.41 -16.06
CA PHE A 66 90.05 -9.11 -15.65
C PHE A 66 90.87 -9.16 -14.35
N MET A 67 91.12 -10.34 -13.77
CA MET A 67 91.85 -10.46 -12.50
C MET A 67 93.38 -10.21 -12.53
N PRO A 68 94.14 -10.20 -13.64
CA PRO A 68 95.58 -9.96 -13.53
C PRO A 68 95.98 -8.49 -13.34
N GLU A 69 95.10 -7.52 -13.63
CA GLU A 69 95.48 -6.10 -13.62
C GLU A 69 94.54 -5.25 -12.76
N GLY A 70 94.57 -5.47 -11.45
CA GLY A 70 94.48 -4.43 -10.41
C GLY A 70 93.39 -3.33 -10.42
N ASN A 71 92.35 -3.39 -11.26
CA ASN A 71 91.37 -2.30 -11.40
C ASN A 71 89.94 -2.79 -11.12
N VAL A 72 89.72 -3.20 -9.87
CA VAL A 72 88.40 -3.56 -9.31
C VAL A 72 87.36 -2.43 -9.50
N PHE A 73 87.81 -1.17 -9.53
CA PHE A 73 86.95 0.00 -9.68
C PHE A 73 86.33 0.14 -11.08
N ILE A 74 87.07 -0.21 -12.14
CA ILE A 74 86.59 -0.12 -13.52
C ILE A 74 85.57 -1.23 -13.79
N ILE A 75 85.79 -2.43 -13.23
CA ILE A 75 84.84 -3.55 -13.30
C ILE A 75 83.54 -3.19 -12.59
N PHE A 76 83.62 -2.55 -11.41
CA PHE A 76 82.44 -2.09 -10.68
C PHE A 76 81.63 -1.05 -11.48
N ILE A 77 82.30 -0.11 -12.14
CA ILE A 77 81.65 0.91 -12.99
C ILE A 77 81.01 0.27 -14.22
N LEU A 78 81.66 -0.68 -14.88
CA LEU A 78 81.12 -1.38 -16.05
C LEU A 78 79.92 -2.25 -15.68
N VAL A 79 79.97 -2.96 -14.54
CA VAL A 79 78.83 -3.72 -14.02
C VAL A 79 77.69 -2.79 -13.63
N PHE A 80 77.95 -1.64 -13.01
CA PHE A 80 76.91 -0.64 -12.70
C PHE A 80 76.35 0.06 -13.94
N LEU A 81 77.14 0.31 -14.97
CA LEU A 81 76.67 0.87 -16.24
C LEU A 81 75.86 -0.13 -17.04
N ILE A 82 76.25 -1.42 -17.04
CA ILE A 82 75.48 -2.47 -17.69
C ILE A 82 74.20 -2.73 -16.90
N ILE A 83 74.25 -2.79 -15.56
CA ILE A 83 73.04 -2.87 -14.72
C ILE A 83 72.19 -1.62 -14.90
N GLY A 84 72.77 -0.43 -14.99
CA GLY A 84 72.05 0.83 -15.23
C GLY A 84 71.38 0.87 -16.60
N LEU A 85 72.07 0.47 -17.67
CA LEU A 85 71.53 0.36 -19.02
C LEU A 85 70.52 -0.78 -19.15
N PHE A 86 70.65 -1.87 -18.39
CA PHE A 86 69.67 -2.96 -18.37
C PHE A 86 68.48 -2.67 -17.45
N TRP A 87 68.67 -1.88 -16.39
CA TRP A 87 67.60 -1.35 -15.55
C TRP A 87 66.80 -0.31 -16.33
N ASP A 88 67.46 0.54 -17.12
CA ASP A 88 66.81 1.47 -18.03
C ASP A 88 66.17 0.74 -19.23
N ARG A 89 66.75 -0.36 -19.74
CA ARG A 89 66.18 -1.15 -20.85
C ARG A 89 65.10 -2.15 -20.44
N ASN A 90 65.10 -2.65 -19.21
CA ASN A 90 64.02 -3.48 -18.65
C ASN A 90 62.90 -2.62 -18.07
N ASN A 91 63.19 -1.49 -17.42
CA ASN A 91 62.14 -0.55 -17.03
C ASN A 91 61.53 0.16 -18.25
N ASN A 92 62.27 0.31 -19.37
CA ASN A 92 61.70 0.80 -20.64
C ASN A 92 61.05 -0.27 -21.53
N LYS A 93 61.00 -1.54 -21.10
CA LYS A 93 60.15 -2.55 -21.77
C LYS A 93 58.75 -2.64 -21.15
N ASP A 94 58.60 -2.24 -19.89
CA ASP A 94 57.30 -2.10 -19.22
C ASP A 94 56.77 -0.64 -19.16
N SER A 95 57.52 0.34 -19.68
CA SER A 95 57.07 1.74 -19.84
C SER A 95 56.52 2.09 -21.23
N LYS A 96 56.09 1.09 -22.03
CA LYS A 96 55.35 1.39 -23.27
C LYS A 96 53.88 1.73 -22.98
N ILE A 97 53.72 3.05 -22.83
CA ILE A 97 52.52 3.89 -22.93
C ILE A 97 51.82 4.13 -21.58
N SER A 98 52.42 5.01 -20.77
CA SER A 98 51.74 5.74 -19.71
C SER A 98 50.50 6.42 -20.32
N GLY A 99 49.31 5.86 -20.07
CA GLY A 99 48.06 6.44 -20.55
C GLY A 99 47.09 5.48 -21.26
N LYS A 100 47.41 4.18 -21.39
CA LYS A 100 46.51 3.19 -22.01
C LYS A 100 46.04 2.12 -21.02
N LEU A 101 44.76 1.78 -21.08
CA LEU A 101 44.16 0.65 -20.37
C LEU A 101 43.36 -0.20 -21.35
N ASN A 102 43.36 -1.52 -21.15
CA ASN A 102 42.40 -2.39 -21.82
C ASN A 102 41.04 -2.34 -21.09
N LEU A 103 39.98 -2.86 -21.72
CA LEU A 103 38.62 -2.80 -21.19
C LEU A 103 38.47 -3.48 -19.82
N GLU A 104 39.11 -4.63 -19.61
CA GLU A 104 39.04 -5.36 -18.33
C GLU A 104 39.70 -4.58 -17.19
N GLN A 105 40.86 -3.96 -17.45
CA GLN A 105 41.55 -3.12 -16.48
C GLN A 105 40.72 -1.88 -16.12
N ALA A 106 40.15 -1.20 -17.12
CA ALA A 106 39.31 -0.03 -16.91
C ALA A 106 38.02 -0.36 -16.13
N PHE A 107 37.34 -1.46 -16.49
CA PHE A 107 36.18 -1.94 -15.75
C PHE A 107 36.54 -2.34 -14.32
N HIS A 108 37.66 -3.04 -14.12
CA HIS A 108 38.11 -3.42 -12.78
C HIS A 108 38.42 -2.20 -11.90
N GLN A 109 39.01 -1.14 -12.46
CA GLN A 109 39.24 0.12 -11.74
C GLN A 109 37.93 0.76 -11.31
N TRP A 110 36.96 0.90 -12.22
CA TRP A 110 35.65 1.45 -11.89
C TRP A 110 34.91 0.59 -10.83
N ALA A 111 34.87 -0.73 -11.04
CA ALA A 111 34.15 -1.64 -10.15
C ALA A 111 34.75 -1.74 -8.73
N SER A 112 36.03 -1.38 -8.55
CA SER A 112 36.77 -1.52 -7.29
C SER A 112 36.88 -0.22 -6.48
N GLN A 113 36.12 0.81 -6.83
CA GLN A 113 36.08 2.08 -6.07
C GLN A 113 35.56 1.91 -4.62
N THR A 114 34.75 0.88 -4.40
CA THR A 114 34.05 0.59 -3.15
C THR A 114 34.40 -0.80 -2.64
N LYS A 115 34.29 -1.03 -1.31
CA LYS A 115 34.53 -2.36 -0.72
C LYS A 115 33.59 -3.42 -1.30
N ILE A 116 32.33 -3.05 -1.49
CA ILE A 116 31.34 -3.85 -2.22
C ILE A 116 31.49 -3.48 -3.69
N LYS A 117 31.90 -4.43 -4.54
CA LYS A 117 32.21 -4.14 -5.95
C LYS A 117 30.97 -3.66 -6.70
N LEU A 118 31.12 -2.63 -7.53
CA LEU A 118 30.04 -2.14 -8.40
C LEU A 118 29.72 -3.17 -9.49
N SER A 119 28.43 -3.28 -9.84
CA SER A 119 27.94 -4.19 -10.87
C SER A 119 27.58 -3.43 -12.16
N SER A 120 27.69 -4.11 -13.30
CA SER A 120 27.17 -3.62 -14.59
C SER A 120 25.66 -3.36 -14.54
N ASP A 121 24.94 -4.08 -13.69
CA ASP A 121 23.49 -4.02 -13.57
C ASP A 121 23.02 -2.63 -13.09
N LEU A 122 23.88 -1.89 -12.36
CA LEU A 122 23.64 -0.50 -11.96
C LEU A 122 23.62 0.50 -13.11
N VAL A 123 23.96 0.10 -14.33
CA VAL A 123 23.99 1.00 -15.48
C VAL A 123 23.37 0.40 -16.74
N LEU A 124 23.09 -0.91 -16.77
CA LEU A 124 22.54 -1.62 -17.93
C LEU A 124 21.09 -2.07 -17.77
N ASP A 125 20.62 -2.41 -16.56
CA ASP A 125 19.27 -2.98 -16.37
C ASP A 125 18.21 -1.94 -16.80
N SER A 126 17.17 -2.38 -17.53
CA SER A 126 16.12 -1.52 -18.12
C SER A 126 16.61 -0.47 -19.14
N ARG A 127 17.80 -0.66 -19.71
CA ARG A 127 18.38 0.16 -20.78
C ARG A 127 18.69 -0.67 -22.04
N GLU A 128 17.90 -1.71 -22.30
CA GLU A 128 18.12 -2.65 -23.41
C GLU A 128 18.04 -1.95 -24.77
N LYS A 129 17.17 -0.93 -24.88
CA LYS A 129 17.05 -0.11 -26.08
C LYS A 129 18.33 0.71 -26.30
N GLU A 130 18.81 1.41 -25.28
CA GLU A 130 20.03 2.22 -25.36
C GLU A 130 21.27 1.35 -25.63
N VAL A 131 21.32 0.13 -25.07
CA VAL A 131 22.36 -0.86 -25.38
C VAL A 131 22.29 -1.30 -26.85
N LYS A 132 21.09 -1.55 -27.37
CA LYS A 132 20.89 -1.89 -28.79
C LYS A 132 21.31 -0.73 -29.70
N ASP A 133 20.82 0.48 -29.43
CA ASP A 133 21.16 1.70 -30.18
C ASP A 133 22.68 1.94 -30.16
N PHE A 134 23.35 1.64 -29.04
CA PHE A 134 24.81 1.70 -28.93
C PHE A 134 25.52 0.69 -29.84
N TYR A 135 25.00 -0.53 -29.96
CA TYR A 135 25.57 -1.52 -30.86
C TYR A 135 25.34 -1.21 -32.34
N ASP A 136 24.17 -0.66 -32.69
CA ASP A 136 23.80 -0.29 -34.06
C ASP A 136 24.78 0.74 -34.65
N PHE A 137 25.43 1.59 -33.84
CA PHE A 137 26.47 2.51 -34.31
C PHE A 137 27.71 1.81 -34.87
N PHE A 138 28.03 0.59 -34.43
CA PHE A 138 29.17 -0.16 -34.97
C PHE A 138 28.87 -0.86 -36.31
N GLU A 139 27.62 -0.83 -36.78
CA GLU A 139 27.26 -1.31 -38.12
C GLU A 139 27.54 -0.26 -39.22
N ASN A 140 27.66 1.01 -38.83
CA ASN A 140 27.96 2.13 -39.71
C ASN A 140 29.47 2.37 -39.85
N ASN A 141 29.89 3.24 -40.79
CA ASN A 141 31.30 3.63 -40.92
C ASN A 141 31.87 4.20 -39.60
N PRO A 142 33.19 4.08 -39.34
CA PRO A 142 33.83 4.64 -38.16
C PRO A 142 33.43 6.10 -37.92
N LEU A 143 33.02 6.42 -36.69
CA LEU A 143 32.46 7.72 -36.31
C LEU A 143 32.70 8.03 -34.82
N LYS A 144 32.32 9.24 -34.40
CA LYS A 144 32.30 9.64 -32.99
C LYS A 144 30.94 9.32 -32.38
N ILE A 145 30.91 8.58 -31.28
CA ILE A 145 29.72 8.26 -30.49
C ILE A 145 29.82 9.01 -29.16
N THR A 146 28.79 9.75 -28.77
CA THR A 146 28.74 10.41 -27.46
C THR A 146 27.61 9.84 -26.61
N VAL A 147 27.93 9.38 -25.41
CA VAL A 147 26.94 8.89 -24.43
C VAL A 147 26.74 9.96 -23.35
N TYR A 148 25.50 10.39 -23.18
CA TYR A 148 25.06 11.36 -22.19
C TYR A 148 24.27 10.69 -21.07
N SER A 149 24.52 11.10 -19.83
CA SER A 149 23.75 10.70 -18.65
C SER A 149 23.83 11.79 -17.57
N HIS A 150 23.31 11.54 -16.37
CA HIS A 150 23.33 12.54 -15.29
C HIS A 150 24.72 12.80 -14.71
N SER A 151 25.74 12.02 -15.08
CA SER A 151 27.13 12.30 -14.70
C SER A 151 28.09 11.66 -15.70
N LYS A 152 29.27 12.26 -15.90
CA LYS A 152 30.31 11.63 -16.75
C LYS A 152 30.66 10.22 -16.28
N GLU A 153 30.63 9.99 -14.98
CA GLU A 153 30.90 8.69 -14.36
C GLU A 153 29.87 7.61 -14.75
N GLU A 154 28.59 7.96 -14.84
CA GLU A 154 27.54 7.05 -15.29
C GLU A 154 27.64 6.74 -16.78
N SER A 155 27.89 7.74 -17.61
CA SER A 155 28.11 7.55 -19.06
C SER A 155 29.31 6.63 -19.30
N TYR A 156 30.41 6.85 -18.56
CA TYR A 156 31.60 6.02 -18.65
C TYR A 156 31.36 4.58 -18.18
N ALA A 157 30.67 4.41 -17.06
CA ALA A 157 30.29 3.10 -16.53
C ALA A 157 29.40 2.31 -17.50
N PHE A 158 28.42 2.97 -18.14
CA PHE A 158 27.58 2.37 -19.19
C PHE A 158 28.43 1.90 -20.37
N ILE A 159 29.31 2.76 -20.91
CA ILE A 159 30.19 2.41 -22.04
C ILE A 159 31.04 1.17 -21.72
N LEU A 160 31.69 1.15 -20.55
CA LEU A 160 32.52 0.03 -20.12
C LEU A 160 31.69 -1.26 -19.97
N SER A 161 30.52 -1.16 -19.34
CA SER A 161 29.65 -2.31 -19.06
C SER A 161 29.06 -2.89 -20.35
N THR A 162 28.60 -2.04 -21.27
CA THR A 162 28.07 -2.45 -22.58
C THR A 162 29.15 -3.13 -23.41
N LEU A 163 30.31 -2.50 -23.60
CA LEU A 163 31.40 -3.08 -24.39
C LEU A 163 31.91 -4.41 -23.83
N LYS A 164 31.87 -4.58 -22.50
CA LYS A 164 32.33 -5.81 -21.82
C LYS A 164 31.43 -7.01 -22.13
N ASN A 165 30.14 -6.79 -22.37
CA ASN A 165 29.18 -7.85 -22.65
C ASN A 165 29.28 -8.40 -24.09
N ASN A 166 30.03 -7.74 -24.99
CA ASN A 166 30.20 -8.16 -26.38
C ASN A 166 31.62 -8.69 -26.67
N GLN A 167 31.78 -10.02 -26.62
CA GLN A 167 33.08 -10.69 -26.80
C GLN A 167 33.84 -10.34 -28.09
N ASN A 168 33.12 -9.94 -29.16
CA ASN A 168 33.73 -9.57 -30.44
C ASN A 168 34.39 -8.19 -30.40
N LEU A 169 33.88 -7.27 -29.58
CA LEU A 169 34.36 -5.89 -29.48
C LEU A 169 35.47 -5.74 -28.44
N VAL A 170 35.47 -6.53 -27.36
CA VAL A 170 36.43 -6.43 -26.23
C VAL A 170 37.89 -6.30 -26.70
N LYS A 171 38.31 -7.10 -27.68
CA LYS A 171 39.71 -7.12 -28.16
C LYS A 171 40.12 -5.87 -28.95
N LYS A 172 39.17 -5.05 -29.38
CA LYS A 172 39.39 -3.83 -30.17
C LYS A 172 39.31 -2.54 -29.34
N VAL A 173 38.91 -2.64 -28.07
CA VAL A 173 38.72 -1.46 -27.20
C VAL A 173 40.03 -1.05 -26.53
N GLN A 174 40.38 0.23 -26.64
CA GLN A 174 41.45 0.86 -25.84
C GLN A 174 40.91 2.09 -25.12
N ILE A 175 41.19 2.17 -23.82
CA ILE A 175 40.91 3.33 -22.99
C ILE A 175 42.18 4.17 -22.95
N ILE A 176 42.07 5.45 -23.30
CA ILE A 176 43.18 6.39 -23.38
C ILE A 176 42.96 7.49 -22.35
N SER A 177 44.01 7.93 -21.66
CA SER A 177 43.93 8.91 -20.56
C SER A 177 44.82 10.15 -20.74
N ASN A 178 45.58 10.25 -21.83
CA ASN A 178 46.33 11.46 -22.17
C ASN A 178 46.57 11.60 -23.69
N GLN A 179 47.00 12.79 -24.10
CA GLN A 179 47.23 13.15 -25.50
C GLN A 179 48.37 12.36 -26.16
N GLU A 180 49.47 12.08 -25.44
CA GLU A 180 50.60 11.35 -26.00
C GLU A 180 50.22 9.89 -26.37
N ALA A 181 49.45 9.24 -25.50
CA ALA A 181 48.90 7.92 -25.77
C ALA A 181 47.90 7.95 -26.92
N TRP A 182 47.11 9.02 -27.06
CA TRP A 182 46.18 9.22 -28.17
C TRP A 182 46.90 9.28 -29.52
N ASP A 183 47.86 10.20 -29.67
CA ASP A 183 48.58 10.44 -30.92
C ASP A 183 49.32 9.17 -31.39
N ASN A 184 49.91 8.41 -30.46
CA ASN A 184 50.56 7.13 -30.77
C ASN A 184 49.58 6.02 -31.21
N THR A 185 48.30 6.09 -30.80
CA THR A 185 47.30 5.07 -31.14
C THR A 185 46.72 5.28 -32.53
N ILE A 186 46.42 6.54 -32.86
CA ILE A 186 45.70 6.90 -34.09
C ILE A 186 46.58 6.80 -35.35
N GLN A 187 47.90 6.68 -35.20
CA GLN A 187 48.85 6.51 -36.31
C GLN A 187 48.70 5.18 -37.06
N ASN A 188 48.11 4.15 -36.44
CA ASN A 188 47.93 2.84 -37.05
C ASN A 188 46.47 2.62 -37.51
N LYS A 189 46.27 2.09 -38.73
CA LYS A 189 44.93 1.75 -39.28
C LYS A 189 44.43 0.41 -38.73
N ASN A 190 44.05 0.39 -37.46
CA ASN A 190 43.75 -0.84 -36.72
C ASN A 190 42.25 -1.09 -36.46
N HIS A 191 41.34 -0.23 -36.93
CA HIS A 191 39.90 -0.31 -36.67
C HIS A 191 39.56 -0.54 -35.19
N LEU A 192 40.15 0.30 -34.33
CA LEU A 192 39.98 0.23 -32.87
C LEU A 192 38.76 1.01 -32.41
N ILE A 193 38.30 0.71 -31.20
CA ILE A 193 37.31 1.49 -30.45
C ILE A 193 38.08 2.24 -29.35
N LEU A 194 38.17 3.56 -29.48
CA LEU A 194 38.95 4.41 -28.58
C LEU A 194 38.01 5.15 -27.63
N VAL A 195 38.14 4.90 -26.34
CA VAL A 195 37.42 5.62 -25.27
C VAL A 195 38.42 6.52 -24.57
N TYR A 196 38.25 7.83 -24.60
CA TYR A 196 39.11 8.73 -23.82
C TYR A 196 38.52 9.01 -22.43
N LYS A 197 39.39 9.19 -21.44
CA LYS A 197 39.04 9.42 -20.04
C LYS A 197 39.91 10.54 -19.47
N ASP A 198 39.31 11.49 -18.75
CA ASP A 198 40.01 12.56 -18.02
C ASP A 198 40.80 13.56 -18.89
N PHE A 199 40.62 13.56 -20.22
CA PHE A 199 41.16 14.58 -21.15
C PHE A 199 40.34 14.68 -22.44
N ILE A 200 40.51 15.75 -23.22
CA ILE A 200 39.89 15.92 -24.54
C ILE A 200 40.98 15.81 -25.62
N PRO A 201 40.91 14.82 -26.54
CA PRO A 201 41.93 14.66 -27.57
C PRO A 201 41.92 15.74 -28.65
N CYS A 202 43.11 16.20 -29.05
CA CYS A 202 43.32 16.90 -30.32
C CYS A 202 43.37 15.86 -31.46
N ASN A 203 42.77 16.15 -32.62
CA ASN A 203 42.76 15.29 -33.83
C ASN A 203 41.78 14.09 -33.86
N ILE A 204 40.58 14.21 -33.28
CA ILE A 204 39.52 13.18 -33.38
C ILE A 204 39.20 12.82 -34.84
N GLY A 205 39.19 13.79 -35.76
CA GLY A 205 38.94 13.54 -37.18
C GLY A 205 39.95 12.58 -37.82
N VAL A 206 41.23 12.69 -37.47
CA VAL A 206 42.29 11.78 -37.97
C VAL A 206 42.07 10.36 -37.46
N ALA A 207 41.62 10.20 -36.22
CA ALA A 207 41.30 8.88 -35.66
C ALA A 207 40.20 8.18 -36.46
N ILE A 208 39.16 8.94 -36.84
CA ILE A 208 38.01 8.48 -37.63
C ILE A 208 38.41 8.16 -39.07
N GLU A 209 39.16 9.04 -39.74
CA GLU A 209 39.68 8.80 -41.10
C GLU A 209 40.59 7.57 -41.18
N ASN A 210 41.33 7.28 -40.11
CA ASN A 210 42.14 6.06 -39.99
C ASN A 210 41.34 4.80 -39.59
N GLY A 211 40.01 4.91 -39.56
CA GLY A 211 39.08 3.81 -39.42
C GLY A 211 38.71 3.44 -37.98
N ASN A 212 39.00 4.30 -36.99
CA ASN A 212 38.71 4.03 -35.58
C ASN A 212 37.38 4.67 -35.14
N TYR A 213 36.64 3.98 -34.26
CA TYR A 213 35.51 4.57 -33.55
C TYR A 213 36.03 5.34 -32.34
N VAL A 214 35.44 6.50 -32.07
CA VAL A 214 35.77 7.32 -30.89
C VAL A 214 34.54 7.42 -30.01
N ILE A 215 34.66 7.03 -28.75
CA ILE A 215 33.55 7.08 -27.80
C ILE A 215 33.86 8.08 -26.69
N GLU A 216 32.91 8.97 -26.47
CA GLU A 216 32.96 10.03 -25.48
C GLU A 216 31.88 9.80 -24.41
N ALA A 217 32.27 9.93 -23.14
CA ALA A 217 31.37 9.92 -22.01
C ALA A 217 31.15 11.36 -21.53
N GLU A 218 29.92 11.85 -21.62
CA GLU A 218 29.58 13.21 -21.23
C GLU A 218 28.40 13.27 -20.26
N GLU A 219 28.32 14.37 -19.54
CA GLU A 219 27.18 14.69 -18.68
C GLU A 219 26.15 15.46 -19.51
N LEU A 220 24.88 15.16 -19.29
CA LEU A 220 23.77 15.84 -19.92
C LEU A 220 23.62 17.23 -19.28
N ILE A 221 24.17 18.24 -19.93
CA ILE A 221 23.87 19.66 -19.65
C ILE A 221 22.61 20.00 -20.46
N ASP A 222 21.69 20.81 -19.91
CA ASP A 222 20.37 21.22 -20.47
C ASP A 222 20.40 21.91 -21.87
N ILE A 223 21.44 21.68 -22.69
CA ILE A 223 21.62 22.22 -24.02
C ILE A 223 21.09 21.18 -25.02
N ASP A 224 20.06 21.54 -25.78
CA ASP A 224 19.44 20.75 -26.87
C ASP A 224 20.39 20.38 -28.03
N ASN A 225 21.69 20.65 -27.93
CA ASN A 225 22.69 20.25 -28.89
C ASN A 225 23.03 18.76 -28.70
N THR A 226 22.13 17.88 -29.14
CA THR A 226 22.50 16.49 -29.40
C THR A 226 23.45 16.47 -30.57
N ALA A 227 24.70 16.08 -30.33
CA ALA A 227 25.62 15.72 -31.41
C ALA A 227 24.97 14.63 -32.29
N GLU A 228 25.22 14.67 -33.60
CA GLU A 228 24.92 13.54 -34.48
C GLU A 228 25.61 12.28 -33.92
N ASN A 229 24.88 11.16 -33.82
CA ASN A 229 25.34 9.90 -33.21
C ASN A 229 25.54 9.95 -31.68
N SER A 230 24.50 10.36 -30.95
CA SER A 230 24.51 10.39 -29.49
C SER A 230 23.44 9.51 -28.85
N ILE A 231 23.71 9.05 -27.62
CA ILE A 231 22.79 8.25 -26.81
C ILE A 231 22.54 9.00 -25.52
N LYS A 232 21.27 9.21 -25.17
CA LYS A 232 20.86 9.78 -23.88
C LYS A 232 20.34 8.66 -22.99
N LEU A 233 21.04 8.41 -21.88
CA LEU A 233 20.60 7.44 -20.89
C LEU A 233 19.50 8.05 -20.02
N LYS A 234 18.36 7.36 -19.94
CA LYS A 234 17.29 7.70 -19.00
C LYS A 234 17.68 7.35 -17.57
N LYS A 235 17.23 8.14 -16.59
CA LYS A 235 17.35 7.78 -15.16
C LYS A 235 16.73 6.40 -14.93
N MET A 236 17.44 5.52 -14.23
CA MET A 236 16.90 4.21 -13.89
C MET A 236 15.75 4.35 -12.88
N LYS A 237 14.73 3.50 -13.04
CA LYS A 237 13.62 3.41 -12.10
C LYS A 237 14.10 2.91 -10.73
N LYS A 238 13.34 3.23 -9.69
CA LYS A 238 13.63 2.84 -8.32
C LYS A 238 13.73 1.33 -8.17
N THR A 239 12.70 0.60 -8.59
CA THR A 239 12.63 -0.87 -8.51
C THR A 239 13.83 -1.55 -9.19
N VAL A 240 14.24 -1.06 -10.36
CA VAL A 240 15.39 -1.56 -11.11
C VAL A 240 16.68 -1.32 -10.35
N THR A 241 16.89 -0.11 -9.84
CA THR A 241 18.10 0.25 -9.09
C THR A 241 18.20 -0.54 -7.79
N THR A 242 17.08 -0.70 -7.06
CA THR A 242 17.06 -1.49 -5.82
C THR A 242 17.33 -2.97 -6.08
N PHE A 243 16.81 -3.53 -7.18
CA PHE A 243 17.10 -4.91 -7.57
C PHE A 243 18.57 -5.11 -7.97
N ALA A 244 19.16 -4.15 -8.69
CA ALA A 244 20.59 -4.17 -9.00
C ALA A 244 21.46 -4.12 -7.73
N LEU A 245 21.07 -3.35 -6.72
CA LEU A 245 21.73 -3.33 -5.40
C LEU A 245 21.53 -4.65 -4.64
N GLU A 246 20.37 -5.28 -4.72
CA GLU A 246 20.13 -6.60 -4.11
C GLU A 246 21.05 -7.67 -4.71
N LYS A 247 21.23 -7.67 -6.04
CA LYS A 247 22.19 -8.55 -6.73
C LYS A 247 23.65 -8.29 -6.30
N MET A 248 23.97 -7.08 -5.84
CA MET A 248 25.28 -6.75 -5.26
C MET A 248 25.46 -7.27 -3.83
N GLY A 249 24.42 -7.89 -3.24
CA GLY A 249 24.46 -8.52 -1.92
C GLY A 249 23.87 -7.67 -0.79
N PHE A 250 23.14 -6.60 -1.10
CA PHE A 250 22.36 -5.86 -0.10
C PHE A 250 20.99 -6.52 0.12
N ASP A 251 20.46 -6.45 1.34
CA ASP A 251 19.05 -6.77 1.59
C ASP A 251 18.12 -5.68 1.04
N HIS A 252 16.83 -6.01 0.90
CA HIS A 252 15.81 -5.13 0.35
C HIS A 252 15.75 -3.75 1.03
N ASN A 253 15.85 -3.72 2.37
CA ASN A 253 15.74 -2.49 3.14
C ASN A 253 16.97 -1.57 2.92
N ASN A 254 18.16 -2.16 2.89
CA ASN A 254 19.39 -1.42 2.61
C ASN A 254 19.43 -0.93 1.16
N SER A 255 18.96 -1.72 0.20
CA SER A 255 18.81 -1.29 -1.20
C SER A 255 17.87 -0.10 -1.33
N TRP A 256 16.70 -0.16 -0.69
CA TRP A 256 15.76 0.97 -0.63
C TRP A 256 16.36 2.21 0.03
N LYS A 257 17.09 2.01 1.14
CA LYS A 257 17.76 3.11 1.85
C LYS A 257 18.80 3.79 0.95
N ILE A 258 19.67 3.03 0.30
CA ILE A 258 20.68 3.57 -0.64
C ILE A 258 19.99 4.38 -1.74
N TYR A 259 18.93 3.85 -2.36
CA TYR A 259 18.21 4.58 -3.40
C TYR A 259 17.60 5.88 -2.86
N ASN A 260 16.87 5.83 -1.74
CA ASN A 260 16.20 7.00 -1.17
C ASN A 260 17.21 8.09 -0.73
N ASP A 261 18.37 7.69 -0.19
CA ASP A 261 19.44 8.58 0.28
C ASP A 261 20.26 9.22 -0.87
N THR A 262 20.12 8.70 -2.09
CA THR A 262 20.91 9.11 -3.27
C THR A 262 20.07 9.52 -4.48
N LYS A 263 18.74 9.33 -4.39
CA LYS A 263 17.77 9.47 -5.48
C LYS A 263 18.13 8.70 -6.74
N GLY A 264 18.90 7.62 -6.62
CA GLY A 264 19.33 6.77 -7.73
C GLY A 264 20.51 7.32 -8.55
N PHE A 265 21.13 8.45 -8.16
CA PHE A 265 22.27 9.00 -8.90
C PHE A 265 23.55 8.21 -8.62
N LEU A 266 24.21 7.71 -9.68
CA LEU A 266 25.35 6.80 -9.53
C LEU A 266 26.50 7.40 -8.70
N HIS A 267 26.86 8.67 -8.92
CA HIS A 267 27.95 9.31 -8.17
C HIS A 267 27.65 9.38 -6.65
N ALA A 268 26.38 9.53 -6.27
CA ALA A 268 25.92 9.53 -4.89
C ALA A 268 25.85 8.11 -4.31
N ILE A 269 25.44 7.11 -5.12
CA ILE A 269 25.48 5.69 -4.75
C ILE A 269 26.91 5.25 -4.43
N ILE A 270 27.87 5.54 -5.32
CA ILE A 270 29.28 5.16 -5.12
C ILE A 270 29.85 5.78 -3.82
N SER A 271 29.43 7.00 -3.51
CA SER A 271 29.85 7.73 -2.30
C SER A 271 29.12 7.29 -1.02
N HIS A 272 28.08 6.45 -1.13
CA HIS A 272 27.21 6.12 -0.02
C HIS A 272 27.95 5.30 1.07
N PRO A 273 27.78 5.62 2.37
CA PRO A 273 28.51 4.95 3.45
C PRO A 273 28.36 3.42 3.49
N LEU A 274 27.21 2.88 3.09
CA LEU A 274 26.97 1.42 3.04
C LEU A 274 27.86 0.71 2.01
N LEU A 275 28.26 1.38 0.92
CA LEU A 275 29.20 0.82 -0.06
C LEU A 275 30.66 0.85 0.40
N LYS A 276 30.97 1.64 1.44
CA LYS A 276 32.32 1.81 2.02
C LYS A 276 33.35 2.18 0.93
N PRO A 277 33.25 3.38 0.33
CA PRO A 277 34.19 3.85 -0.68
C PRO A 277 35.63 3.90 -0.13
N TYR A 278 36.60 3.49 -0.96
CA TYR A 278 38.02 3.54 -0.60
C TYR A 278 38.60 4.95 -0.73
N GLU A 279 38.20 5.67 -1.77
CA GLU A 279 38.64 7.03 -2.05
C GLU A 279 37.60 8.04 -1.56
N LYS A 280 38.08 9.13 -0.94
CA LYS A 280 37.24 10.28 -0.57
C LYS A 280 37.65 11.46 -1.43
N ASN A 281 37.16 11.47 -2.66
CA ASN A 281 37.38 12.59 -3.58
C ASN A 281 36.45 13.73 -3.22
N VAL A 282 37.02 14.85 -2.74
CA VAL A 282 36.26 16.06 -2.43
C VAL A 282 36.04 16.83 -3.73
N PRO A 283 34.78 17.06 -4.17
CA PRO A 283 34.53 17.81 -5.40
C PRO A 283 35.05 19.25 -5.32
N ASN A 284 35.50 19.79 -6.45
CA ASN A 284 36.08 21.14 -6.52
C ASN A 284 35.10 22.24 -6.05
N TRP A 285 33.81 22.05 -6.30
CA TRP A 285 32.78 23.02 -5.91
C TRP A 285 32.70 23.23 -4.39
N VAL A 286 33.11 22.26 -3.56
CA VAL A 286 33.11 22.39 -2.09
C VAL A 286 34.00 23.54 -1.61
N GLY A 287 35.08 23.87 -2.34
CA GLY A 287 35.94 25.01 -2.05
C GLY A 287 35.59 26.29 -2.82
N LYS A 288 34.75 26.19 -3.85
CA LYS A 288 34.40 27.28 -4.76
C LYS A 288 33.24 28.14 -4.24
N TYR A 289 32.27 27.53 -3.55
CA TYR A 289 31.05 28.20 -3.08
C TYR A 289 31.13 28.58 -1.59
N ASP A 290 30.44 29.65 -1.22
CA ASP A 290 30.32 30.09 0.18
C ASP A 290 29.68 28.99 1.02
N ILE A 291 30.25 28.71 2.19
CA ILE A 291 29.73 27.70 3.10
C ILE A 291 28.26 27.96 3.45
N ASN A 292 27.86 29.21 3.67
CA ASN A 292 26.48 29.56 4.03
C ASN A 292 25.49 29.14 2.93
N ILE A 293 25.88 29.18 1.66
CA ILE A 293 25.04 28.69 0.56
C ILE A 293 24.89 27.16 0.66
N LEU A 294 26.02 26.45 0.81
CA LEU A 294 26.07 24.99 0.86
C LEU A 294 25.32 24.41 2.07
N SER A 295 25.43 25.04 3.24
CA SER A 295 24.68 24.59 4.42
C SER A 295 23.23 25.06 4.44
N THR A 296 22.87 26.15 3.75
CA THR A 296 21.45 26.53 3.57
C THR A 296 20.72 25.48 2.75
N MET A 297 21.27 25.06 1.60
CA MET A 297 20.67 23.98 0.82
C MET A 297 20.68 22.65 1.58
N LEU A 298 21.71 22.38 2.39
CA LEU A 298 21.75 21.18 3.24
C LEU A 298 20.60 21.19 4.25
N PHE A 299 20.35 22.32 4.93
CA PHE A 299 19.30 22.41 5.95
C PHE A 299 17.90 22.41 5.37
N VAL A 300 17.71 23.08 4.24
CA VAL A 300 16.41 23.20 3.58
C VAL A 300 16.10 22.00 2.70
N ASN A 301 17.10 21.27 2.20
CA ASN A 301 17.08 20.03 1.42
C ASN A 301 16.15 20.01 0.18
N SER A 302 14.86 20.31 0.31
CA SER A 302 13.92 20.51 -0.79
C SER A 302 12.91 21.62 -0.48
N TRP A 303 12.62 22.48 -1.46
CA TRP A 303 11.65 23.58 -1.30
C TRP A 303 11.02 23.99 -2.63
N HIS A 304 9.88 24.67 -2.57
CA HIS A 304 9.21 25.20 -3.77
C HIS A 304 9.71 26.61 -4.12
N ILE A 305 10.13 26.79 -5.37
CA ILE A 305 10.66 28.06 -5.89
C ILE A 305 9.59 29.17 -5.87
N LYS A 306 8.31 28.81 -6.01
CA LYS A 306 7.19 29.76 -6.08
C LYS A 306 6.57 30.12 -4.72
N ASN A 307 6.97 29.46 -3.63
CA ASN A 307 6.42 29.76 -2.31
C ASN A 307 7.24 30.88 -1.65
N GLU A 308 6.63 32.07 -1.50
CA GLU A 308 7.29 33.25 -0.92
C GLU A 308 7.77 33.03 0.54
N ASN A 309 7.09 32.20 1.33
CA ASN A 309 7.51 31.91 2.70
C ASN A 309 8.71 30.97 2.73
N ASP A 310 8.78 30.01 1.81
CA ASP A 310 9.97 29.17 1.63
C ASP A 310 11.18 30.02 1.21
N GLN A 311 10.98 30.96 0.28
CA GLN A 311 12.02 31.91 -0.15
C GLN A 311 12.56 32.71 1.04
N LYS A 312 11.70 33.27 1.90
CA LYS A 312 12.12 34.03 3.09
C LYS A 312 12.97 33.20 4.06
N VAL A 313 12.65 31.92 4.23
CA VAL A 313 13.46 31.01 5.06
C VAL A 313 14.87 30.85 4.49
N ILE A 314 14.99 30.74 3.17
CA ILE A 314 16.29 30.63 2.49
C ILE A 314 17.08 31.93 2.59
N GLU A 315 16.42 33.08 2.48
CA GLU A 315 17.05 34.38 2.66
C GLU A 315 17.60 34.55 4.09
N GLU A 316 16.83 34.15 5.10
CA GLU A 316 17.26 34.23 6.50
C GLU A 316 18.45 33.31 6.79
N LEU A 317 18.45 32.08 6.26
CA LEU A 317 19.57 31.14 6.45
C LEU A 317 20.83 31.59 5.71
N SER A 318 20.70 31.91 4.42
CA SER A 318 21.84 32.25 3.55
C SER A 318 22.39 33.65 3.82
N GLY A 319 21.55 34.58 4.28
CA GLY A 319 21.88 36.01 4.36
C GLY A 319 21.89 36.72 3.00
N LEU A 320 21.36 36.09 1.95
CA LEU A 320 21.26 36.63 0.59
C LEU A 320 19.78 36.82 0.23
N GLN A 321 19.50 37.69 -0.75
CA GLN A 321 18.19 37.70 -1.42
C GLN A 321 17.99 36.42 -2.24
N TYR A 322 16.75 35.96 -2.36
CA TYR A 322 16.46 34.66 -2.97
C TYR A 322 16.99 34.55 -4.40
N GLU A 323 16.84 35.60 -5.23
CA GLU A 323 17.32 35.59 -6.63
C GLU A 323 18.85 35.47 -6.70
N ALA A 324 19.55 36.08 -5.75
CA ALA A 324 21.01 35.99 -5.67
C ALA A 324 21.46 34.60 -5.24
N PHE A 325 20.72 33.97 -4.32
CA PHE A 325 20.96 32.58 -3.89
C PHE A 325 20.68 31.59 -5.03
N GLU A 326 19.53 31.71 -5.70
CA GLU A 326 19.14 30.85 -6.81
C GLU A 326 20.12 30.93 -7.99
N LYS A 327 20.65 32.11 -8.30
CA LYS A 327 21.72 32.27 -9.28
C LYS A 327 22.96 31.42 -8.96
N GLN A 328 23.31 31.29 -7.68
CA GLN A 328 24.44 30.44 -7.27
C GLN A 328 24.10 28.95 -7.44
N LEU A 329 22.85 28.54 -7.20
CA LEU A 329 22.41 27.16 -7.42
C LEU A 329 22.43 26.77 -8.89
N HIS A 330 22.01 27.64 -9.80
CA HIS A 330 22.13 27.38 -11.24
C HIS A 330 23.57 27.16 -11.69
N LEU A 331 24.52 27.91 -11.11
CA LEU A 331 25.95 27.69 -11.36
C LEU A 331 26.43 26.37 -10.75
N LEU A 332 25.94 26.01 -9.56
CA LEU A 332 26.34 24.77 -8.88
C LEU A 332 25.76 23.51 -9.56
N LYS A 333 24.55 23.60 -10.12
CA LYS A 333 23.85 22.50 -10.82
C LYS A 333 24.68 21.93 -11.98
N VAL A 334 25.51 22.76 -12.63
CA VAL A 334 26.32 22.37 -13.80
C VAL A 334 27.76 21.98 -13.46
N GLU A 335 28.11 21.92 -12.17
CA GLU A 335 29.43 21.45 -11.72
C GLU A 335 29.48 19.92 -11.75
N ASP A 336 30.68 19.37 -11.97
CA ASP A 336 30.90 17.92 -11.88
C ASP A 336 30.51 17.39 -10.49
N LYS A 337 29.69 16.34 -10.47
CA LYS A 337 29.10 15.74 -9.26
C LYS A 337 28.35 16.78 -8.42
N ALA A 338 27.50 17.59 -9.06
CA ALA A 338 26.67 18.58 -8.40
C ALA A 338 25.83 17.94 -7.27
N PRO A 339 25.74 18.58 -6.08
CA PRO A 339 25.00 18.01 -4.95
C PRO A 339 23.49 18.28 -5.03
N ILE A 340 23.03 19.02 -6.04
CA ILE A 340 21.68 19.56 -6.13
C ILE A 340 21.12 19.38 -7.54
N ARG A 341 19.80 19.19 -7.62
CA ARG A 341 19.04 19.15 -8.87
C ARG A 341 17.82 20.06 -8.80
N LEU A 342 17.30 20.41 -9.96
CA LEU A 342 16.06 21.13 -10.13
C LEU A 342 15.06 20.19 -10.81
N VAL A 343 13.96 19.87 -10.13
CA VAL A 343 12.89 19.02 -10.66
C VAL A 343 11.59 19.82 -10.68
N GLY A 344 11.08 20.13 -11.88
CA GLY A 344 9.96 21.06 -12.03
C GLY A 344 10.25 22.41 -11.35
N ASN A 345 9.45 22.77 -10.34
CA ASN A 345 9.63 23.99 -9.53
C ASN A 345 10.21 23.71 -8.13
N VAL A 346 10.95 22.61 -7.97
CA VAL A 346 11.51 22.18 -6.69
C VAL A 346 13.02 22.02 -6.81
N TRP A 347 13.77 22.81 -6.03
CA TRP A 347 15.17 22.53 -5.78
C TRP A 347 15.29 21.38 -4.79
N GLN A 348 16.18 20.42 -5.07
CA GLN A 348 16.38 19.26 -4.20
C GLN A 348 17.85 18.84 -4.14
N VAL A 349 18.36 18.62 -2.92
CA VAL A 349 19.67 18.00 -2.68
C VAL A 349 19.60 16.50 -3.01
N ILE A 350 20.56 16.03 -3.81
CA ILE A 350 20.60 14.64 -4.30
C ILE A 350 20.89 13.65 -3.16
N SER A 351 21.89 13.95 -2.33
CA SER A 351 22.23 13.13 -1.17
C SER A 351 22.65 13.99 0.01
N LYS A 352 21.74 14.10 0.97
CA LYS A 352 21.94 14.91 2.17
C LYS A 352 23.08 14.40 3.04
N ILE A 353 23.22 13.07 3.15
CA ILE A 353 24.30 12.41 3.89
C ILE A 353 25.66 12.72 3.25
N SER A 354 25.76 12.59 1.92
CA SER A 354 27.00 12.88 1.19
C SER A 354 27.40 14.35 1.32
N LEU A 355 26.44 15.27 1.18
CA LEU A 355 26.69 16.70 1.35
C LEU A 355 27.12 17.02 2.79
N TRP A 356 26.43 16.45 3.80
CA TRP A 356 26.79 16.59 5.21
C TRP A 356 28.24 16.15 5.47
N ASP A 357 28.65 15.00 4.95
CA ASP A 357 30.00 14.49 5.15
C ASP A 357 31.10 15.39 4.58
N LEU A 358 30.80 16.11 3.49
CA LEU A 358 31.72 17.05 2.84
C LEU A 358 31.84 18.38 3.58
N ILE A 359 30.74 18.92 4.11
CA ILE A 359 30.70 20.33 4.57
C ILE A 359 30.50 20.53 6.07
N SER A 360 30.01 19.52 6.81
CA SER A 360 29.61 19.66 8.23
C SER A 360 30.65 20.33 9.13
N ASN A 361 31.92 19.91 9.01
CA ASN A 361 33.02 20.48 9.82
C ASN A 361 33.32 21.96 9.52
N LYS A 362 32.80 22.50 8.43
CA LYS A 362 32.99 23.90 8.01
C LYS A 362 31.80 24.79 8.38
N ILE A 363 30.68 24.21 8.80
CA ILE A 363 29.45 24.95 9.12
C ILE A 363 29.69 25.88 10.32
N PRO A 364 29.50 27.20 10.18
CA PRO A 364 29.69 28.13 11.28
C PRO A 364 28.55 28.02 12.31
N ASN A 365 28.88 28.19 13.59
CA ASN A 365 27.91 28.11 14.69
C ASN A 365 26.77 29.12 14.54
N THR A 366 27.05 30.30 13.97
CA THR A 366 26.04 31.33 13.67
C THR A 366 24.92 30.82 12.78
N GLN A 367 25.20 29.86 11.90
CA GLN A 367 24.20 29.32 10.99
C GLN A 367 23.33 28.25 11.67
N ILE A 368 23.92 27.46 12.58
CA ILE A 368 23.18 26.57 13.48
C ILE A 368 22.23 27.39 14.37
N ASP A 369 22.68 28.54 14.87
CA ASP A 369 21.85 29.43 15.69
C ASP A 369 20.69 30.08 14.89
N ARG A 370 20.90 30.39 13.61
CA ARG A 370 19.81 30.82 12.70
C ARG A 370 18.80 29.70 12.47
N LEU A 371 19.28 28.48 12.25
CA LEU A 371 18.42 27.30 12.05
C LEU A 371 17.45 27.10 13.23
N LYS A 372 17.89 27.30 14.48
CA LYS A 372 17.01 27.22 15.66
C LYS A 372 15.73 28.03 15.49
N LYS A 373 15.88 29.31 15.16
CA LYS A 373 14.76 30.27 15.11
C LYS A 373 13.76 29.87 14.03
N ILE A 374 14.28 29.47 12.87
CA ILE A 374 13.50 29.04 11.72
C ILE A 374 12.73 27.78 12.03
N VAL A 375 13.39 26.77 12.61
CA VAL A 375 12.73 25.51 13.01
C VAL A 375 11.57 25.78 13.95
N ILE A 376 11.76 26.59 14.98
CA ILE A 376 10.68 26.90 15.92
C ILE A 376 9.56 27.66 15.21
N ASN A 377 9.86 28.64 14.35
CA ASN A 377 8.84 29.44 13.67
C ASN A 377 8.04 28.62 12.65
N VAL A 378 8.71 27.86 11.80
CA VAL A 378 8.11 27.10 10.70
C VAL A 378 7.34 25.89 11.25
N LEU A 379 7.94 25.11 12.16
CA LEU A 379 7.32 23.88 12.65
C LEU A 379 6.24 24.12 13.73
N SER A 380 6.16 25.33 14.32
CA SER A 380 5.05 25.71 15.21
C SER A 380 3.79 26.16 14.47
N GLU A 381 3.82 26.27 13.15
CA GLU A 381 2.66 26.73 12.39
C GLU A 381 1.52 25.70 12.45
N ILE A 382 0.33 26.20 12.78
CA ILE A 382 -0.93 25.45 12.87
C ILE A 382 -1.56 25.38 11.48
N ASP A 383 -1.94 24.18 11.07
CA ASP A 383 -2.62 23.90 9.81
C ASP A 383 -4.05 24.47 9.84
N PRO A 384 -4.36 25.50 9.02
CA PRO A 384 -5.68 26.13 9.01
C PRO A 384 -6.80 25.20 8.54
N SER A 385 -6.48 24.05 7.92
CA SER A 385 -7.49 23.05 7.53
C SER A 385 -8.24 22.50 8.74
N PHE A 386 -7.65 22.54 9.94
CA PHE A 386 -8.35 22.12 11.17
C PHE A 386 -9.56 23.00 11.52
N GLU A 387 -9.63 24.23 10.99
CA GLU A 387 -10.80 25.12 11.13
C GLU A 387 -12.01 24.64 10.30
N LEU A 388 -11.82 23.73 9.34
CA LEU A 388 -12.88 23.13 8.55
C LEU A 388 -13.45 21.88 9.24
N ASN A 389 -14.72 21.59 8.97
CA ASN A 389 -15.35 20.34 9.42
C ASN A 389 -14.60 19.14 8.84
N PRO A 390 -14.50 17.99 9.56
CA PRO A 390 -13.74 16.82 9.11
C PRO A 390 -14.04 16.39 7.65
N GLU A 391 -15.30 16.46 7.22
CA GLU A 391 -15.77 16.09 5.87
C GLU A 391 -15.30 17.07 4.77
N ASP A 392 -14.95 18.31 5.12
CA ASP A 392 -14.56 19.36 4.17
C ASP A 392 -13.03 19.52 4.06
N ARG A 393 -12.26 18.94 4.99
CA ARG A 393 -10.80 19.15 5.10
C ARG A 393 -10.00 18.71 3.88
N TRP A 394 -10.46 17.69 3.16
CA TRP A 394 -9.81 17.23 1.91
C TRP A 394 -9.75 18.34 0.85
N SER A 395 -10.67 19.31 0.91
CA SER A 395 -10.79 20.43 -0.02
C SER A 395 -10.18 21.73 0.51
N ALA A 396 -9.36 21.69 1.57
CA ALA A 396 -8.79 22.87 2.23
C ALA A 396 -8.04 23.82 1.27
N ASN A 397 -7.41 23.30 0.22
CA ASN A 397 -6.79 24.11 -0.85
C ASN A 397 -7.80 25.04 -1.53
N ILE A 398 -9.04 24.58 -1.75
CA ILE A 398 -10.12 25.36 -2.38
C ILE A 398 -10.53 26.53 -1.48
N TYR A 399 -10.53 26.31 -0.16
CA TYR A 399 -10.84 27.32 0.84
C TYR A 399 -9.64 28.21 1.21
N ASN A 400 -8.49 28.06 0.55
CA ASN A 400 -7.22 28.71 0.91
C ASN A 400 -6.82 28.47 2.38
N LYS A 401 -7.22 27.35 2.97
CA LYS A 401 -6.90 26.93 4.34
C LYS A 401 -5.69 26.01 4.32
N THR A 402 -4.56 26.55 3.89
CA THR A 402 -3.31 25.79 3.72
C THR A 402 -2.19 26.37 4.58
N LEU A 403 -1.20 25.55 4.89
CA LEU A 403 0.03 26.01 5.53
C LEU A 403 0.75 27.03 4.64
N LYS A 404 1.31 28.07 5.26
CA LYS A 404 2.10 29.12 4.62
C LYS A 404 3.39 28.56 4.04
N HIS A 405 4.08 27.72 4.80
CA HIS A 405 5.31 27.04 4.38
C HIS A 405 4.96 25.72 3.71
N SER A 406 5.73 25.33 2.68
CA SER A 406 5.47 24.07 2.00
C SER A 406 5.74 22.85 2.88
N GLY A 407 5.03 21.75 2.63
CA GLY A 407 5.29 20.47 3.27
C GLY A 407 6.73 19.98 3.06
N LEU A 408 7.29 20.20 1.85
CA LEU A 408 8.67 19.85 1.52
C LEU A 408 9.69 20.55 2.43
N LEU A 409 9.50 21.85 2.68
CA LEU A 409 10.37 22.61 3.58
C LEU A 409 10.24 22.13 5.03
N ARG A 410 9.00 21.93 5.51
CA ARG A 410 8.74 21.44 6.88
C ARG A 410 9.39 20.08 7.12
N GLU A 411 9.17 19.12 6.23
CA GLU A 411 9.78 17.79 6.28
C GLU A 411 11.31 17.87 6.23
N SER A 412 11.85 18.72 5.36
CA SER A 412 13.29 18.88 5.21
C SER A 412 13.98 19.47 6.44
N LEU A 413 13.34 20.44 7.11
CA LEU A 413 13.82 21.00 8.37
C LEU A 413 13.79 19.93 9.47
N ALA A 414 12.69 19.18 9.60
CA ALA A 414 12.58 18.10 10.57
C ALA A 414 13.65 17.01 10.33
N ASP A 415 13.86 16.61 9.08
CA ASP A 415 14.91 15.70 8.65
C ASP A 415 16.32 16.22 8.98
N THR A 416 16.57 17.53 8.84
CA THR A 416 17.83 18.16 9.25
C THR A 416 18.08 18.02 10.75
N LEU A 417 17.05 18.12 11.59
CA LEU A 417 17.20 17.92 13.03
C LEU A 417 17.65 16.50 13.34
N VAL A 418 17.08 15.50 12.67
CA VAL A 418 17.50 14.09 12.83
C VAL A 418 18.95 13.93 12.39
N LEU A 419 19.31 14.47 11.22
CA LEU A 419 20.68 14.42 10.69
C LEU A 419 21.70 15.02 11.68
N ILE A 420 21.40 16.19 12.26
CA ILE A 420 22.25 16.82 13.29
C ILE A 420 22.30 15.95 14.55
N SER A 421 21.18 15.37 14.98
CA SER A 421 21.14 14.54 16.21
C SER A 421 22.04 13.32 16.12
N VAL A 422 22.16 12.71 14.93
CA VAL A 422 22.94 11.49 14.69
C VAL A 422 24.40 11.82 14.39
N PHE A 423 24.66 12.77 13.48
CA PHE A 423 26.00 13.02 12.95
C PHE A 423 26.67 14.28 13.50
N GLY A 424 25.93 15.15 14.18
CA GLY A 424 26.38 16.46 14.66
C GLY A 424 27.51 16.38 15.67
N LYS A 425 27.39 15.50 16.68
CA LYS A 425 28.32 15.42 17.82
C LYS A 425 29.80 15.25 17.42
N ASN A 426 30.07 14.53 16.35
CA ASN A 426 31.45 14.18 15.93
C ASN A 426 31.99 15.08 14.81
N LYS A 427 31.16 15.93 14.22
CA LYS A 427 31.47 16.68 12.99
C LYS A 427 31.34 18.20 13.17
N LEU A 428 30.32 18.67 13.89
CA LEU A 428 30.13 20.09 14.12
C LEU A 428 31.09 20.61 15.20
N SER A 429 31.66 21.79 14.96
CA SER A 429 32.47 22.52 15.95
C SER A 429 31.60 23.41 16.84
N TYR A 430 30.55 22.84 17.44
CA TYR A 430 29.60 23.57 18.28
C TYR A 430 30.08 23.61 19.75
N PRO A 431 30.04 24.77 20.46
CA PRO A 431 30.65 24.89 21.79
C PRO A 431 29.92 24.08 22.88
N ALA A 432 28.60 23.92 22.75
CA ALA A 432 27.79 23.09 23.63
C ALA A 432 27.56 21.70 23.03
N ASN A 433 27.06 20.76 23.84
CA ASN A 433 26.57 19.50 23.28
C ASN A 433 25.35 19.77 22.40
N ILE A 434 25.53 19.66 21.08
CA ILE A 434 24.48 19.97 20.10
C ILE A 434 23.20 19.16 20.32
N ASN A 435 23.29 17.91 20.79
CA ASN A 435 22.12 17.08 21.05
C ASN A 435 21.32 17.62 22.25
N SER A 436 21.99 18.10 23.30
CA SER A 436 21.31 18.76 24.43
C SER A 436 20.64 20.08 24.00
N SER A 437 21.23 20.80 23.04
CA SER A 437 20.60 21.97 22.44
C SER A 437 19.35 21.58 21.64
N LEU A 438 19.42 20.54 20.80
CA LEU A 438 18.27 20.03 20.04
C LEU A 438 17.14 19.57 20.96
N ASP A 439 17.46 18.87 22.04
CA ASP A 439 16.47 18.47 23.06
C ASP A 439 15.73 19.70 23.61
N TYR A 440 16.45 20.79 23.91
CA TYR A 440 15.85 22.05 24.35
C TYR A 440 15.00 22.71 23.26
N TRP A 441 15.44 22.71 22.00
CA TRP A 441 14.68 23.31 20.90
C TRP A 441 13.36 22.58 20.66
N LEU A 442 13.38 21.24 20.68
CA LEU A 442 12.19 20.42 20.49
C LEU A 442 11.28 20.45 21.72
N LYS A 443 11.86 20.54 22.92
CA LYS A 443 11.07 20.83 24.13
C LYS A 443 10.35 22.17 24.02
N GLU A 444 11.04 23.23 23.61
CA GLU A 444 10.45 24.56 23.38
C GLU A 444 9.35 24.52 22.32
N LEU A 445 9.56 23.80 21.21
CA LEU A 445 8.58 23.59 20.14
C LEU A 445 7.29 22.92 20.67
N PHE A 446 7.42 21.81 21.40
CA PHE A 446 6.27 21.09 21.92
C PHE A 446 5.57 21.85 23.05
N GLU A 447 6.31 22.47 23.98
CA GLU A 447 5.74 23.21 25.11
C GLU A 447 4.98 24.46 24.66
N LYS A 448 5.33 25.04 23.52
CA LYS A 448 4.59 26.16 22.91
C LYS A 448 3.16 25.77 22.53
N ASN A 449 2.93 24.49 22.21
CA ASN A 449 1.82 24.02 21.39
C ASN A 449 1.37 22.60 21.84
N LEU A 450 0.84 22.46 23.06
CA LEU A 450 0.31 21.19 23.62
C LEU A 450 -1.22 21.06 23.44
N ASN A 451 -1.71 21.08 22.20
CA ASN A 451 -3.13 20.91 21.87
C ASN A 451 -3.32 20.02 20.63
N VAL A 452 -4.56 19.57 20.38
CA VAL A 452 -4.85 18.66 19.26
C VAL A 452 -4.55 19.28 17.90
N GLU A 453 -4.79 20.58 17.74
CA GLU A 453 -4.51 21.32 16.52
C GLU A 453 -3.03 21.24 16.16
N SER A 454 -2.16 21.32 17.16
CA SER A 454 -0.71 21.23 16.97
C SER A 454 -0.27 19.81 16.63
N TRP A 455 -0.79 18.80 17.34
CA TRP A 455 -0.53 17.39 17.02
C TRP A 455 -0.95 17.03 15.60
N TYR A 456 -2.11 17.53 15.17
CA TYR A 456 -2.58 17.44 13.80
C TYR A 456 -1.63 18.13 12.81
N SER A 457 -1.20 19.35 13.13
CA SER A 457 -0.34 20.17 12.25
C SER A 457 1.09 19.65 12.08
N TYR A 458 1.58 18.88 13.05
CA TYR A 458 2.85 18.17 12.89
C TYR A 458 2.72 17.06 11.84
N GLY A 459 1.63 16.29 11.81
CA GLY A 459 1.39 15.26 10.78
C GLY A 459 2.65 14.44 10.47
N ARG A 460 3.00 14.34 9.18
CA ARG A 460 4.14 13.54 8.66
C ARG A 460 5.51 13.92 9.20
N ILE A 461 5.69 15.09 9.84
CA ILE A 461 6.98 15.43 10.44
C ILE A 461 7.18 14.80 11.83
N LEU A 462 6.12 14.27 12.46
CA LEU A 462 6.18 13.68 13.80
C LEU A 462 7.25 12.58 13.95
N PRO A 463 7.39 11.60 13.03
CA PRO A 463 8.43 10.58 13.15
C PRO A 463 9.85 11.17 13.18
N PHE A 464 10.12 12.21 12.38
CA PHE A 464 11.41 12.90 12.39
C PHE A 464 11.66 13.63 13.70
N LEU A 465 10.67 14.36 14.24
CA LEU A 465 10.83 15.05 15.52
C LEU A 465 11.06 14.06 16.66
N ALA A 466 10.34 12.94 16.63
CA ALA A 466 10.47 11.85 17.59
C ALA A 466 11.83 11.16 17.50
N GLU A 467 12.39 10.96 16.31
CA GLU A 467 13.73 10.41 16.13
C GLU A 467 14.84 11.40 16.55
N ALA A 468 14.66 12.69 16.29
CA ALA A 468 15.64 13.74 16.60
C ALA A 468 15.80 14.00 18.10
N SER A 469 14.70 14.02 18.86
CA SER A 469 14.71 14.10 20.33
C SER A 469 13.60 13.25 20.93
N PRO A 470 13.85 11.95 21.13
CA PRO A 470 12.86 11.01 21.66
C PRO A 470 12.32 11.43 23.03
N ASN A 471 13.21 11.90 23.92
CA ASN A 471 12.82 12.31 25.26
C ASN A 471 11.87 13.50 25.27
N SER A 472 12.11 14.53 24.43
CA SER A 472 11.25 15.70 24.35
C SER A 472 9.88 15.33 23.77
N PHE A 473 9.83 14.48 22.74
CA PHE A 473 8.59 13.97 22.15
C PHE A 473 7.77 13.13 23.15
N ILE A 474 8.37 12.12 23.78
CA ILE A 474 7.69 11.25 24.76
C ILE A 474 7.15 12.09 25.93
N THR A 475 7.94 13.05 26.42
CA THR A 475 7.50 13.91 27.53
C THR A 475 6.34 14.83 27.12
N ALA A 476 6.32 15.31 25.87
CA ALA A 476 5.21 16.12 25.36
C ALA A 476 3.91 15.32 25.25
N ILE A 477 3.96 14.08 24.74
CA ILE A 477 2.76 13.24 24.64
C ILE A 477 2.28 12.76 26.03
N GLU A 478 3.18 12.47 26.96
CA GLU A 478 2.82 12.18 28.35
C GLU A 478 2.06 13.37 28.98
N LYS A 479 2.60 14.59 28.87
CA LYS A 479 1.92 15.82 29.32
C LYS A 479 0.57 16.02 28.63
N THR A 480 0.47 15.67 27.34
CA THR A 480 -0.78 15.75 26.58
C THR A 480 -1.83 14.79 27.14
N LEU A 481 -1.44 13.56 27.47
CA LEU A 481 -2.32 12.55 28.03
C LEU A 481 -2.67 12.80 29.50
N ASP A 482 -1.83 13.52 30.25
CA ASP A 482 -2.09 13.89 31.64
C ASP A 482 -3.15 15.00 31.73
N ASN A 483 -3.21 15.89 30.73
CA ASN A 483 -4.13 17.03 30.69
C ASN A 483 -5.34 16.76 29.76
N LYS A 484 -6.01 15.62 29.93
CA LYS A 484 -7.08 15.13 29.03
C LYS A 484 -8.15 16.18 28.67
N ASN A 485 -8.57 16.98 29.66
CA ASN A 485 -9.65 17.96 29.49
C ASN A 485 -9.27 19.18 28.64
N THR A 486 -7.97 19.43 28.42
CA THR A 486 -7.51 20.62 27.70
C THR A 486 -6.94 20.31 26.32
N THR A 487 -6.50 19.06 26.08
CA THR A 487 -5.83 18.71 24.82
C THR A 487 -6.72 17.97 23.82
N ASN A 488 -7.78 17.28 24.27
CA ASN A 488 -8.73 16.55 23.42
C ASN A 488 -8.09 15.64 22.36
N ILE A 489 -6.98 14.96 22.69
CA ILE A 489 -6.21 14.13 21.74
C ILE A 489 -7.04 13.02 21.05
N GLU A 490 -8.15 12.61 21.66
CA GLU A 490 -9.12 11.68 21.08
C GLU A 490 -9.75 12.19 19.76
N GLN A 491 -9.81 13.50 19.55
CA GLN A 491 -10.29 14.09 18.29
C GLN A 491 -9.39 13.72 17.10
N LEU A 492 -8.09 13.52 17.31
CA LEU A 492 -7.16 13.07 16.27
C LEU A 492 -7.58 11.71 15.68
N PHE A 493 -8.28 10.89 16.46
CA PHE A 493 -8.78 9.57 16.05
C PHE A 493 -10.22 9.60 15.53
N ALA A 494 -10.95 10.70 15.74
CA ALA A 494 -12.32 10.89 15.24
C ALA A 494 -12.35 11.27 13.75
N ASP A 495 -11.27 11.88 13.24
CA ASP A 495 -11.10 12.30 11.84
C ASP A 495 -10.83 11.14 10.86
N ALA A 496 -10.86 9.89 11.36
CA ALA A 496 -10.67 8.67 10.59
C ALA A 496 -11.92 8.28 9.76
N GLY A 497 -12.53 9.26 9.07
CA GLY A 497 -13.64 9.06 8.14
C GLY A 497 -13.34 8.00 7.07
N ASP A 498 -14.38 7.54 6.37
CA ASP A 498 -14.26 6.44 5.40
C ASP A 498 -13.10 6.71 4.42
N MET A 499 -12.26 5.67 4.25
CA MET A 499 -10.94 5.67 3.59
C MET A 499 -10.93 6.24 2.15
N ALA A 500 -12.12 6.53 1.60
CA ALA A 500 -12.31 7.13 0.28
C ALA A 500 -11.85 8.59 0.19
N MET A 501 -11.90 9.39 1.27
CA MET A 501 -11.63 10.85 1.20
C MET A 501 -10.76 11.42 2.34
N GLY A 502 -10.55 10.69 3.44
CA GLY A 502 -9.88 11.20 4.66
C GLY A 502 -8.40 10.81 4.79
N THR A 503 -7.57 11.74 5.28
CA THR A 503 -6.18 11.48 5.71
C THR A 503 -6.17 10.92 7.14
N CYS A 504 -5.38 9.87 7.41
CA CYS A 504 -5.25 9.27 8.74
C CYS A 504 -4.22 10.02 9.60
N PHE A 505 -4.63 11.06 10.32
CA PHE A 505 -3.70 11.89 11.11
C PHE A 505 -3.15 11.17 12.35
N HIS A 506 -3.94 10.30 12.99
CA HIS A 506 -3.43 9.51 14.12
C HIS A 506 -2.37 8.49 13.70
N CYS A 507 -2.33 8.10 12.42
CA CYS A 507 -1.31 7.19 11.90
C CYS A 507 0.10 7.80 12.05
N ASP A 508 0.28 9.11 11.81
CA ASP A 508 1.59 9.77 11.95
C ASP A 508 2.10 9.77 13.40
N LEU A 509 1.19 9.92 14.37
CA LEU A 509 1.52 9.81 15.80
C LEU A 509 1.93 8.37 16.17
N LEU A 510 1.22 7.37 15.66
CA LEU A 510 1.56 5.96 15.88
C LEU A 510 2.92 5.62 15.26
N TRP A 511 3.18 6.06 14.02
CA TRP A 511 4.49 5.88 13.37
C TRP A 511 5.63 6.57 14.14
N ALA A 512 5.38 7.71 14.77
CA ALA A 512 6.37 8.36 15.63
C ALA A 512 6.67 7.56 16.91
N LEU A 513 5.64 7.00 17.55
CA LEU A 513 5.79 6.11 18.71
C LEU A 513 6.51 4.81 18.33
N GLU A 514 6.16 4.23 17.19
CA GLU A 514 6.84 3.08 16.59
C GLU A 514 8.32 3.38 16.37
N THR A 515 8.66 4.50 15.72
CA THR A 515 10.04 4.92 15.45
C THR A 515 10.89 4.97 16.72
N VAL A 516 10.33 5.50 17.81
CA VAL A 516 11.04 5.62 19.09
C VAL A 516 11.11 4.30 19.86
N SER A 517 10.17 3.38 19.62
CA SER A 517 10.13 2.05 20.27
C SER A 517 11.33 1.15 19.91
N TRP A 518 12.08 1.51 18.86
CA TRP A 518 13.29 0.82 18.43
C TRP A 518 14.43 0.88 19.45
N HIS A 519 14.42 1.86 20.35
CA HIS A 519 15.45 2.05 21.37
C HIS A 519 14.98 1.61 22.76
N LYS A 520 15.77 0.75 23.41
CA LYS A 520 15.42 0.11 24.69
C LYS A 520 15.06 1.09 25.81
N ASP A 521 15.77 2.23 25.89
CA ASP A 521 15.58 3.20 26.98
C ASP A 521 14.20 3.90 26.91
N TYR A 522 13.52 3.84 25.76
CA TYR A 522 12.25 4.49 25.53
C TYR A 522 11.05 3.54 25.46
N LEU A 523 11.28 2.25 25.16
CA LEU A 523 10.21 1.29 24.93
C LEU A 523 9.20 1.21 26.08
N ALA A 524 9.66 1.25 27.33
CA ALA A 524 8.78 1.18 28.50
C ALA A 524 7.79 2.36 28.56
N ARG A 525 8.26 3.59 28.27
CA ARG A 525 7.41 4.79 28.25
C ARG A 525 6.47 4.77 27.05
N VAL A 526 6.96 4.39 25.87
CA VAL A 526 6.13 4.23 24.66
C VAL A 526 5.01 3.20 24.89
N THR A 527 5.32 2.07 25.53
CA THR A 527 4.32 1.04 25.87
C THR A 527 3.21 1.61 26.75
N LEU A 528 3.57 2.39 27.78
CA LEU A 528 2.59 3.04 28.64
C LEU A 528 1.74 4.09 27.91
N ILE A 529 2.33 4.85 26.99
CA ILE A 529 1.61 5.80 26.14
C ILE A 529 0.59 5.07 25.27
N LEU A 530 1.01 4.02 24.55
CA LEU A 530 0.12 3.24 23.69
C LEU A 530 -1.02 2.58 24.45
N ILE A 531 -0.75 2.02 25.64
CA ILE A 531 -1.80 1.47 26.51
C ILE A 531 -2.79 2.57 26.93
N ARG A 532 -2.31 3.75 27.33
CA ARG A 532 -3.19 4.89 27.67
C ARG A 532 -4.03 5.34 26.48
N LEU A 533 -3.52 5.23 25.25
CA LEU A 533 -4.26 5.49 24.02
C LEU A 533 -5.31 4.40 23.75
N CYS A 534 -5.03 3.12 24.01
CA CYS A 534 -6.02 2.03 23.90
C CYS A 534 -7.23 2.22 24.83
N GLU A 535 -7.03 2.85 25.98
CA GLU A 535 -8.10 3.14 26.95
C GLU A 535 -8.96 4.35 26.56
N LEU A 536 -8.57 5.11 25.52
CA LEU A 536 -9.47 6.06 24.88
C LEU A 536 -10.48 5.24 24.05
N ASN A 537 -11.78 5.47 24.22
CA ASN A 537 -12.85 4.76 23.50
C ASN A 537 -12.90 5.13 22.00
N ILE A 538 -11.81 4.86 21.28
CA ILE A 538 -11.61 5.20 19.88
C ILE A 538 -12.40 4.21 19.02
N LYS A 539 -13.39 4.71 18.27
CA LYS A 539 -14.13 3.95 17.27
C LYS A 539 -13.52 4.20 15.89
N SER A 540 -12.33 3.67 15.63
CA SER A 540 -11.75 3.72 14.28
C SER A 540 -12.08 2.45 13.50
N LYS A 541 -12.48 2.61 12.23
CA LYS A 541 -12.62 1.50 11.27
C LYS A 541 -11.28 1.16 10.57
N ILE A 542 -10.22 1.92 10.84
CA ILE A 542 -8.91 1.77 10.21
C ILE A 542 -8.10 0.72 10.97
N SER A 543 -7.36 -0.13 10.24
CA SER A 543 -6.56 -1.22 10.82
C SER A 543 -5.41 -0.72 11.71
N ASN A 544 -4.81 0.42 11.41
CA ASN A 544 -3.73 1.00 12.20
C ASN A 544 -4.29 1.63 13.51
N SER A 545 -4.08 0.93 14.62
CA SER A 545 -4.60 1.28 15.96
C SER A 545 -3.53 1.10 17.03
N PRO A 546 -3.62 1.78 18.19
CA PRO A 546 -2.63 1.66 19.26
C PRO A 546 -2.43 0.21 19.74
N MET A 547 -3.49 -0.61 19.74
CA MET A 547 -3.42 -2.03 20.12
C MET A 547 -2.65 -2.86 19.09
N ASN A 548 -2.80 -2.57 17.80
CA ASN A 548 -2.05 -3.28 16.76
C ASN A 548 -0.57 -2.87 16.77
N THR A 549 -0.25 -1.59 16.97
CA THR A 549 1.14 -1.14 17.21
C THR A 549 1.76 -1.88 18.41
N LEU A 550 1.04 -2.04 19.53
CA LEU A 550 1.53 -2.83 20.66
C LEU A 550 1.79 -4.30 20.28
N LYS A 551 0.88 -4.93 19.53
CA LYS A 551 1.06 -6.31 19.08
C LYS A 551 2.28 -6.47 18.18
N ASP A 552 2.51 -5.54 17.25
CA ASP A 552 3.68 -5.58 16.36
C ASP A 552 5.00 -5.35 17.13
N ILE A 553 5.02 -4.44 18.11
CA ILE A 553 6.18 -4.21 18.99
C ILE A 553 6.52 -5.46 19.84
N PHE A 554 5.50 -6.11 20.40
CA PHE A 554 5.65 -7.27 21.30
C PHE A 554 5.50 -8.63 20.61
N ALA A 555 5.51 -8.66 19.26
CA ALA A 555 5.41 -9.89 18.49
C ALA A 555 6.54 -10.87 18.86
N GLY A 556 6.18 -12.15 19.01
CA GLY A 556 7.14 -13.21 19.31
C GLY A 556 7.89 -13.70 18.08
N LEU A 557 7.22 -13.83 16.93
CA LEU A 557 7.78 -14.39 15.70
C LEU A 557 8.87 -13.53 15.05
N ILE A 558 8.80 -12.21 15.27
CA ILE A 558 9.70 -11.23 14.67
C ILE A 558 10.08 -10.21 15.75
N ASN A 559 11.37 -9.90 15.86
CA ASN A 559 11.83 -8.81 16.71
C ASN A 559 12.30 -7.63 15.88
N TYR A 560 11.41 -6.64 15.69
CA TYR A 560 11.75 -5.47 14.88
C TYR A 560 12.81 -4.59 15.54
N SER A 561 12.91 -4.52 16.86
CA SER A 561 13.84 -3.60 17.53
C SER A 561 15.06 -4.29 18.10
N SER A 562 16.06 -3.51 18.50
CA SER A 562 17.23 -4.01 19.26
C SER A 562 16.89 -4.41 20.71
N VAL A 563 15.62 -4.31 21.12
CA VAL A 563 15.20 -4.64 22.49
C VAL A 563 15.07 -6.14 22.64
N SER A 564 15.73 -6.70 23.65
CA SER A 564 15.72 -8.14 23.90
C SER A 564 14.32 -8.64 24.29
N TYR A 565 14.03 -9.92 24.01
CA TYR A 565 12.80 -10.55 24.48
C TYR A 565 12.66 -10.51 26.01
N ASP A 566 13.78 -10.65 26.74
CA ASP A 566 13.79 -10.55 28.21
C ASP A 566 13.35 -9.15 28.68
N ASP A 567 13.85 -8.08 28.05
CA ASP A 567 13.44 -6.71 28.36
C ASP A 567 11.95 -6.51 28.04
N LYS A 568 11.46 -7.04 26.91
CA LYS A 568 10.04 -7.00 26.55
C LYS A 568 9.17 -7.69 27.61
N VAL A 569 9.57 -8.88 28.07
CA VAL A 569 8.89 -9.61 29.15
C VAL A 569 8.88 -8.79 30.44
N GLN A 570 10.01 -8.18 30.82
CA GLN A 570 10.09 -7.32 32.01
C GLN A 570 9.16 -6.11 31.91
N ILE A 571 9.06 -5.48 30.73
CA ILE A 571 8.14 -4.35 30.52
C ILE A 571 6.69 -4.81 30.63
N LEU A 572 6.32 -5.94 30.02
CA LEU A 572 4.97 -6.49 30.13
C LEU A 572 4.60 -6.82 31.57
N GLU A 573 5.47 -7.53 32.29
CA GLU A 573 5.18 -8.04 33.64
C GLU A 573 5.32 -6.95 34.72
N GLN A 574 6.41 -6.21 34.73
CA GLN A 574 6.74 -5.29 35.82
C GLN A 574 6.12 -3.91 35.66
N ILE A 575 5.73 -3.52 34.43
CA ILE A 575 5.25 -2.17 34.13
C ILE A 575 3.82 -2.19 33.59
N ALA A 576 3.58 -2.84 32.44
CA ALA A 576 2.28 -2.81 31.77
C ALA A 576 1.19 -3.48 32.61
N TYR A 577 1.41 -4.74 33.00
CA TYR A 577 0.40 -5.51 33.74
C TYR A 577 0.08 -4.90 35.11
N LYS A 578 1.09 -4.41 35.85
CA LYS A 578 0.90 -3.80 37.17
C LYS A 578 0.07 -2.51 37.14
N LYS A 579 0.13 -1.75 36.04
CA LYS A 579 -0.58 -0.46 35.91
C LYS A 579 -1.92 -0.60 35.17
N PHE A 580 -1.98 -1.48 34.17
CA PHE A 580 -3.10 -1.63 33.26
C PHE A 580 -3.36 -3.12 32.96
N PRO A 581 -3.88 -3.89 33.94
CA PRO A 581 -3.98 -5.35 33.83
C PRO A 581 -4.90 -5.81 32.69
N ASP A 582 -6.04 -5.14 32.47
CA ASP A 582 -7.02 -5.58 31.48
C ASP A 582 -6.59 -5.31 30.04
N THR A 583 -6.01 -4.14 29.76
CA THR A 583 -5.42 -3.82 28.44
C THR A 583 -4.23 -4.74 28.15
N THR A 584 -3.39 -4.97 29.16
CA THR A 584 -2.23 -5.86 29.03
C THR A 584 -2.66 -7.30 28.82
N TRP A 585 -3.74 -7.77 29.46
CA TRP A 585 -4.32 -9.08 29.19
C TRP A 585 -4.71 -9.25 27.72
N LYS A 586 -5.44 -8.27 27.16
CA LYS A 586 -5.80 -8.27 25.72
C LYS A 586 -4.57 -8.30 24.81
N LEU A 587 -3.51 -7.56 25.18
CA LEU A 587 -2.24 -7.61 24.46
C LEU A 587 -1.59 -8.99 24.53
N LEU A 588 -1.49 -9.60 25.72
CA LEU A 588 -0.88 -10.91 25.93
C LEU A 588 -1.61 -12.01 25.14
N ILE A 589 -2.95 -12.02 25.15
CA ILE A 589 -3.75 -12.92 24.32
C ILE A 589 -3.49 -12.65 22.83
N GLY A 590 -3.43 -11.37 22.44
CA GLY A 590 -3.23 -10.95 21.05
C GLY A 590 -1.86 -11.25 20.45
N ILE A 591 -0.83 -11.52 21.26
CA ILE A 591 0.52 -11.90 20.82
C ILE A 591 0.81 -13.39 20.95
N LEU A 592 -0.18 -14.20 21.36
CA LEU A 592 -0.04 -15.67 21.42
C LEU A 592 0.29 -16.25 20.03
N PRO A 593 1.02 -17.37 19.97
CA PRO A 593 1.46 -17.94 18.72
C PRO A 593 0.29 -18.57 17.95
N HIS A 594 -0.07 -18.01 16.80
CA HIS A 594 -1.10 -18.58 15.91
C HIS A 594 -0.53 -18.89 14.52
N SER A 595 -1.05 -19.94 13.87
CA SER A 595 -0.59 -20.40 12.53
C SER A 595 -0.77 -19.37 11.41
N HIS A 596 -1.54 -18.30 11.64
CA HIS A 596 -1.85 -17.25 10.66
C HIS A 596 -1.61 -15.84 11.21
N SER A 597 -0.77 -15.68 12.23
CA SER A 597 -0.38 -14.35 12.73
C SER A 597 0.34 -13.57 11.61
N VAL A 598 -0.23 -12.43 11.23
CA VAL A 598 0.38 -11.46 10.31
C VAL A 598 0.83 -10.25 11.12
N SER A 599 2.06 -9.80 10.88
CA SER A 599 2.56 -8.53 11.39
C SER A 599 2.70 -7.55 10.23
N TYR A 600 2.38 -6.28 10.47
CA TYR A 600 2.44 -5.23 9.45
C TYR A 600 3.74 -4.42 9.52
N GLY A 601 4.63 -4.76 10.44
CA GLY A 601 5.86 -4.01 10.71
C GLY A 601 5.63 -2.76 11.57
N ILE A 602 6.73 -2.18 12.03
CA ILE A 602 6.72 -0.90 12.76
C ILE A 602 7.56 0.12 11.99
N SER A 603 7.15 1.39 12.01
CA SER A 603 7.88 2.49 11.37
C SER A 603 9.33 2.55 11.86
N LYS A 604 10.30 2.54 10.93
CA LYS A 604 11.74 2.47 11.20
C LYS A 604 12.37 3.87 11.27
N PRO A 605 13.32 4.12 12.19
CA PRO A 605 14.10 5.35 12.17
C PRO A 605 14.90 5.53 10.87
N LYS A 606 15.01 6.77 10.41
CA LYS A 606 15.67 7.13 9.15
C LYS A 606 17.18 7.07 9.24
N TYR A 607 17.78 7.77 10.21
CA TYR A 607 19.24 7.88 10.36
C TYR A 607 19.78 7.13 11.58
N GLN A 608 19.01 7.04 12.67
CA GLN A 608 19.44 6.35 13.88
C GLN A 608 19.69 4.87 13.60
N ASN A 609 20.83 4.37 14.07
CA ASN A 609 21.20 2.97 13.88
C ASN A 609 20.78 2.12 15.10
N TRP A 610 19.49 2.13 15.44
CA TRP A 610 18.91 1.32 16.52
C TRP A 610 18.52 -0.10 16.06
N ASP A 611 18.71 -0.38 14.78
CA ASP A 611 18.40 -1.64 14.08
C ASP A 611 19.60 -2.62 14.04
N VAL A 612 20.78 -2.25 14.58
CA VAL A 612 22.02 -3.06 14.49
C VAL A 612 21.86 -4.52 14.96
N ASP A 613 20.89 -4.80 15.85
CA ASP A 613 20.58 -6.15 16.34
C ASP A 613 19.26 -6.77 15.80
N SER A 614 18.39 -6.04 15.11
CA SER A 614 17.10 -6.57 14.60
C SER A 614 17.24 -7.45 13.35
N THR A 615 18.41 -7.44 12.73
CA THR A 615 18.76 -8.31 11.60
C THR A 615 19.11 -9.74 12.01
N LYS A 616 19.20 -10.03 13.32
CA LYS A 616 19.35 -11.41 13.80
C LYS A 616 18.02 -12.13 13.60
N GLU A 617 18.02 -13.15 12.73
CA GLU A 617 16.91 -14.09 12.63
C GLU A 617 16.60 -14.63 14.03
N VAL A 618 15.34 -14.49 14.44
CA VAL A 618 14.86 -14.98 15.74
C VAL A 618 15.12 -16.48 15.79
N THR A 619 15.97 -16.92 16.72
CA THR A 619 16.23 -18.35 16.85
C THR A 619 14.98 -19.03 17.41
N ARG A 620 14.75 -20.29 17.02
CA ARG A 620 13.65 -21.09 17.59
C ARG A 620 13.70 -21.13 19.11
N ALA A 621 14.89 -21.19 19.70
CA ALA A 621 15.08 -21.22 21.15
C ALA A 621 14.63 -19.91 21.83
N GLU A 622 14.98 -18.75 21.27
CA GLU A 622 14.53 -17.45 21.77
C GLU A 622 13.01 -17.30 21.67
N TYR A 623 12.43 -17.68 20.52
CA TYR A 623 10.99 -17.66 20.31
C TYR A 623 10.24 -18.52 21.34
N TYR A 624 10.67 -19.77 21.54
CA TYR A 624 10.05 -20.65 22.54
C TYR A 624 10.22 -20.09 23.96
N THR A 625 11.40 -19.58 24.31
CA THR A 625 11.65 -18.99 25.64
C THR A 625 10.79 -17.75 25.89
N TYR A 626 10.62 -16.89 24.89
CA TYR A 626 9.73 -15.74 24.98
C TYR A 626 8.28 -16.18 25.21
N ASN A 627 7.77 -17.12 24.41
CA ASN A 627 6.42 -17.63 24.57
C ASN A 627 6.20 -18.29 25.94
N GLU A 628 7.14 -19.10 26.43
CA GLU A 628 7.09 -19.67 27.79
C GLU A 628 6.96 -18.59 28.87
N ASN A 629 7.64 -17.45 28.72
CA ASN A 629 7.49 -16.31 29.61
C ASN A 629 6.11 -15.63 29.49
N ILE A 630 5.57 -15.49 28.27
CA ILE A 630 4.20 -14.98 28.08
C ILE A 630 3.18 -15.91 28.74
N PHE A 631 3.32 -17.23 28.56
CA PHE A 631 2.48 -18.24 29.19
C PHE A 631 2.58 -18.17 30.72
N ARG A 632 3.79 -17.96 31.26
CA ARG A 632 4.01 -17.73 32.69
C ARG A 632 3.25 -16.52 33.22
N ILE A 633 3.31 -15.38 32.53
CA ILE A 633 2.60 -14.17 32.93
C ILE A 633 1.09 -14.45 32.95
N LEU A 634 0.53 -15.00 31.86
CA LEU A 634 -0.89 -15.37 31.79
C LEU A 634 -1.29 -16.33 32.91
N PHE A 635 -0.45 -17.33 33.21
CA PHE A 635 -0.72 -18.33 34.25
C PHE A 635 -0.80 -17.72 35.65
N LEU A 636 0.07 -16.76 35.96
CA LEU A 636 0.04 -16.04 37.23
C LEU A 636 -1.16 -15.08 37.32
N SER A 637 -1.63 -14.58 36.17
CA SER A 637 -2.58 -13.47 36.04
C SER A 637 -4.04 -13.85 35.74
N VAL A 638 -4.34 -15.12 35.43
CA VAL A 638 -5.71 -15.55 35.06
C VAL A 638 -6.74 -15.38 36.19
N GLU A 639 -6.28 -15.52 37.45
CA GLU A 639 -7.11 -15.39 38.67
C GLU A 639 -8.45 -16.17 38.59
N ASN A 640 -9.49 -15.70 39.30
CA ASN A 640 -10.84 -16.28 39.29
C ASN A 640 -11.78 -15.47 38.37
N ASN A 641 -11.34 -15.13 37.16
CA ASN A 641 -12.13 -14.34 36.20
C ASN A 641 -12.61 -15.22 35.03
N THR A 642 -13.92 -15.33 34.87
CA THR A 642 -14.56 -16.17 33.85
C THR A 642 -14.14 -15.82 32.42
N LEU A 643 -14.08 -14.53 32.06
CA LEU A 643 -13.69 -14.11 30.71
C LEU A 643 -12.22 -14.41 30.42
N ARG A 644 -11.34 -14.25 31.41
CA ARG A 644 -9.92 -14.62 31.28
C ARG A 644 -9.74 -16.13 31.12
N TRP A 645 -10.51 -16.93 31.87
CA TRP A 645 -10.51 -18.38 31.68
C TRP A 645 -11.04 -18.77 30.30
N LYS A 646 -12.09 -18.11 29.81
CA LYS A 646 -12.57 -18.30 28.44
C LYS A 646 -11.46 -18.02 27.42
N ASP A 647 -10.78 -16.88 27.51
CA ASP A 647 -9.68 -16.53 26.58
C ASP A 647 -8.54 -17.56 26.62
N VAL A 648 -8.16 -18.04 27.81
CA VAL A 648 -7.12 -19.08 27.97
C VAL A 648 -7.55 -20.41 27.35
N LEU A 649 -8.81 -20.79 27.53
CA LEU A 649 -9.36 -22.05 27.02
C LEU A 649 -9.52 -22.02 25.49
N ASP A 650 -9.97 -20.89 24.94
CA ASP A 650 -10.05 -20.64 23.49
C ASP A 650 -8.66 -20.77 22.83
N ASN A 651 -7.61 -20.32 23.53
CA ASN A 651 -6.23 -20.35 23.05
C ASN A 651 -5.42 -21.55 23.56
N ILE A 652 -6.05 -22.58 24.14
CA ILE A 652 -5.35 -23.63 24.90
C ILE A 652 -4.33 -24.42 24.04
N SER A 653 -4.60 -24.51 22.74
CA SER A 653 -3.77 -25.18 21.73
C SER A 653 -2.49 -24.42 21.37
N SER A 654 -2.47 -23.11 21.60
CA SER A 654 -1.31 -22.24 21.35
C SER A 654 -0.25 -22.36 22.44
N PHE A 655 -0.58 -22.91 23.61
CA PHE A 655 0.35 -23.10 24.72
C PHE A 655 1.23 -24.35 24.54
N SER A 656 2.41 -24.35 25.15
CA SER A 656 3.22 -25.57 25.23
C SER A 656 2.51 -26.66 26.03
N LYS A 657 2.87 -27.92 25.79
CA LYS A 657 2.31 -29.08 26.51
C LYS A 657 2.35 -28.88 28.03
N GLU A 658 3.47 -28.38 28.55
CA GLU A 658 3.65 -28.14 29.99
C GLU A 658 2.67 -27.09 30.52
N TYR A 659 2.52 -25.95 29.84
CA TYR A 659 1.61 -24.90 30.26
C TYR A 659 0.14 -25.27 30.07
N CYS A 660 -0.20 -25.98 28.99
CA CYS A 660 -1.52 -26.55 28.79
C CYS A 660 -1.94 -27.39 30.01
N LEU A 661 -1.10 -28.35 30.42
CA LEU A 661 -1.35 -29.17 31.60
C LEU A 661 -1.39 -28.35 32.90
N LYS A 662 -0.51 -27.34 33.06
CA LYS A 662 -0.54 -26.45 34.24
C LYS A 662 -1.86 -25.67 34.34
N PHE A 663 -2.32 -25.06 33.25
CA PHE A 663 -3.58 -24.32 33.21
C PHE A 663 -4.78 -25.22 33.54
N LEU A 664 -4.87 -26.39 32.90
CA LEU A 664 -5.97 -27.33 33.12
C LEU A 664 -5.98 -27.90 34.56
N ASN A 665 -4.80 -28.22 35.11
CA ASN A 665 -4.66 -28.63 36.51
C ASN A 665 -5.02 -27.52 37.49
N LYS A 666 -4.72 -26.25 37.16
CA LYS A 666 -5.11 -25.11 37.99
C LYS A 666 -6.62 -24.90 37.93
N PHE A 667 -7.21 -25.00 36.73
CA PHE A 667 -8.64 -24.84 36.49
C PHE A 667 -9.47 -25.89 37.23
N THR A 668 -9.11 -27.18 37.14
CA THR A 668 -9.82 -28.29 37.80
C THR A 668 -9.69 -28.32 39.33
N LYS A 669 -8.73 -27.56 39.89
CA LYS A 669 -8.56 -27.39 41.34
C LYS A 669 -9.34 -26.20 41.91
N LEU A 670 -9.97 -25.38 41.07
CA LEU A 670 -10.84 -24.31 41.55
C LEU A 670 -12.08 -24.91 42.24
N ASP A 671 -12.75 -24.12 43.07
CA ASP A 671 -14.06 -24.52 43.58
C ASP A 671 -15.11 -24.26 42.50
N LYS A 672 -15.82 -25.32 42.07
CA LYS A 672 -16.91 -25.25 41.09
C LYS A 672 -17.96 -24.18 41.47
N LYS A 673 -18.16 -23.94 42.78
CA LYS A 673 -19.13 -22.95 43.30
C LYS A 673 -18.76 -21.49 43.04
N ILE A 674 -17.52 -21.21 42.62
CA ILE A 674 -17.10 -19.85 42.24
C ILE A 674 -17.84 -19.38 40.99
N PHE A 675 -18.15 -20.31 40.08
CA PHE A 675 -18.82 -20.01 38.82
C PHE A 675 -20.33 -20.19 38.95
N SER A 676 -21.09 -19.18 38.51
CA SER A 676 -22.53 -19.32 38.31
C SER A 676 -22.82 -20.36 37.22
N ASP A 677 -24.06 -20.85 37.14
CA ASP A 677 -24.39 -21.85 36.13
C ASP A 677 -24.33 -21.29 34.69
N ASP A 678 -24.56 -19.98 34.50
CA ASP A 678 -24.35 -19.27 33.22
C ASP A 678 -22.87 -19.19 32.84
N GLU A 679 -22.00 -18.90 33.81
CA GLU A 679 -20.55 -18.87 33.60
C GLU A 679 -20.00 -20.26 33.27
N ARG A 680 -20.52 -21.28 33.95
CA ARG A 680 -20.23 -22.69 33.64
C ARG A 680 -20.68 -23.05 32.24
N LEU A 681 -21.84 -22.59 31.79
CA LEU A 681 -22.29 -22.77 30.42
C LEU A 681 -21.27 -22.19 29.42
N ILE A 682 -20.87 -20.92 29.59
CA ILE A 682 -19.89 -20.26 28.73
C ILE A 682 -18.59 -21.06 28.63
N LEU A 683 -18.02 -21.45 29.78
CA LEU A 683 -16.76 -22.20 29.83
C LEU A 683 -16.90 -23.63 29.28
N SER A 684 -18.03 -24.28 29.53
CA SER A 684 -18.29 -25.64 29.03
C SER A 684 -18.45 -25.68 27.51
N LEU A 685 -19.03 -24.63 26.91
CA LEU A 685 -19.15 -24.49 25.46
C LEU A 685 -17.77 -24.30 24.81
N GLU A 686 -16.94 -23.45 25.40
CA GLU A 686 -15.56 -23.19 24.94
C GLU A 686 -14.71 -24.47 24.99
N LEU A 687 -14.74 -25.20 26.11
CA LEU A 687 -14.04 -26.49 26.25
C LEU A 687 -14.54 -27.52 25.25
N ARG A 688 -15.86 -27.60 25.07
CA ARG A 688 -16.48 -28.55 24.13
C ARG A 688 -16.11 -28.24 22.69
N GLU A 689 -16.07 -26.97 22.29
CA GLU A 689 -15.61 -26.56 20.97
C GLU A 689 -14.14 -26.93 20.73
N ASN A 690 -13.27 -26.67 21.71
CA ASN A 690 -11.87 -27.07 21.64
C ASN A 690 -11.71 -28.60 21.50
N ILE A 691 -12.34 -29.38 22.38
CA ILE A 691 -12.30 -30.85 22.32
C ILE A 691 -12.85 -31.36 20.97
N HIS A 692 -13.96 -30.79 20.50
CA HIS A 692 -14.57 -31.12 19.22
C HIS A 692 -13.59 -30.89 18.07
N ASN A 693 -12.97 -29.72 17.99
CA ASN A 693 -12.06 -29.38 16.90
C ASN A 693 -10.79 -30.25 16.93
N HIS A 694 -10.23 -30.51 18.12
CA HIS A 694 -9.07 -31.40 18.28
C HIS A 694 -9.34 -32.85 17.84
N ARG A 695 -10.54 -33.39 18.13
CA ARG A 695 -10.93 -34.74 17.71
C ARG A 695 -11.34 -34.81 16.24
N LYS A 696 -12.12 -33.82 15.78
CA LYS A 696 -12.62 -33.78 14.39
C LYS A 696 -11.51 -33.55 13.39
N PHE A 697 -10.58 -32.66 13.69
CA PHE A 697 -9.48 -32.30 12.79
C PHE A 697 -8.13 -32.84 13.28
N ALA A 698 -8.11 -33.99 13.96
CA ALA A 698 -6.90 -34.59 14.53
C ALA A 698 -5.76 -34.78 13.50
N ASP A 699 -6.11 -35.05 12.24
CA ASP A 699 -5.14 -35.19 11.13
C ASP A 699 -4.58 -33.84 10.62
N SER A 700 -5.18 -32.71 11.02
CA SER A 700 -4.73 -31.37 10.64
C SER A 700 -3.59 -30.91 11.56
N PRO A 701 -2.45 -30.43 11.02
CA PRO A 701 -1.34 -29.95 11.83
C PRO A 701 -1.72 -28.84 12.83
N ASN A 702 -2.74 -28.03 12.52
CA ASN A 702 -3.17 -26.91 13.36
C ASN A 702 -4.01 -27.34 14.58
N TRP A 703 -4.53 -28.57 14.60
CA TRP A 703 -5.43 -29.06 15.65
C TRP A 703 -4.83 -30.25 16.41
N GLN A 704 -3.55 -30.57 16.19
CA GLN A 704 -2.85 -31.59 16.95
C GLN A 704 -2.63 -31.14 18.39
N ILE A 705 -2.99 -32.01 19.33
CA ILE A 705 -2.73 -31.85 20.76
C ILE A 705 -2.32 -33.22 21.33
N SER A 706 -1.54 -33.25 22.42
CA SER A 706 -1.16 -34.53 23.03
C SER A 706 -2.36 -35.18 23.73
N GLU A 707 -2.45 -36.52 23.69
CA GLU A 707 -3.52 -37.29 24.32
C GLU A 707 -3.71 -36.93 25.81
N GLU A 708 -2.61 -36.72 26.53
CA GLU A 708 -2.63 -36.31 27.94
C GLU A 708 -3.31 -34.94 28.15
N CYS A 709 -3.10 -33.98 27.24
CA CYS A 709 -3.77 -32.69 27.29
C CYS A 709 -5.25 -32.81 26.92
N LEU A 710 -5.59 -33.66 25.95
CA LEU A 710 -6.97 -33.91 25.55
C LEU A 710 -7.77 -34.55 26.70
N GLU A 711 -7.19 -35.53 27.40
CA GLU A 711 -7.77 -36.14 28.60
C GLU A 711 -7.98 -35.10 29.70
N GLN A 712 -7.02 -34.19 29.92
CA GLN A 712 -7.18 -33.10 30.90
C GLN A 712 -8.22 -32.06 30.47
N LEU A 713 -8.38 -31.78 29.18
CA LEU A 713 -9.46 -30.93 28.65
C LEU A 713 -10.82 -31.55 28.94
N GLU A 714 -10.96 -32.86 28.74
CA GLU A 714 -12.17 -33.60 29.07
C GLU A 714 -12.46 -33.58 30.57
N ASN A 715 -11.44 -33.79 31.41
CA ASN A 715 -11.59 -33.66 32.86
C ASN A 715 -12.03 -32.25 33.27
N ALA A 716 -11.48 -31.21 32.64
CA ALA A 716 -11.90 -29.82 32.84
C ALA A 716 -13.35 -29.58 32.40
N PHE A 717 -13.75 -30.16 31.26
CA PHE A 717 -15.12 -30.12 30.78
C PHE A 717 -16.09 -30.77 31.79
N TYR A 718 -15.80 -31.99 32.25
CA TYR A 718 -16.64 -32.70 33.22
C TYR A 718 -16.69 -32.01 34.59
N PHE A 719 -15.59 -31.36 35.00
CA PHE A 719 -15.54 -30.57 36.23
C PHE A 719 -16.50 -29.36 36.19
N ILE A 720 -16.51 -28.62 35.08
CA ILE A 720 -17.29 -27.37 34.94
C ILE A 720 -18.68 -27.59 34.33
N GLU A 721 -19.04 -28.83 33.97
CA GLU A 721 -20.34 -29.14 33.37
C GLU A 721 -21.49 -28.57 34.23
N PRO A 722 -22.43 -27.82 33.62
CA PRO A 722 -23.57 -27.25 34.34
C PRO A 722 -24.40 -28.33 35.05
N ASP A 723 -24.92 -28.00 36.24
CA ASP A 723 -25.79 -28.91 36.99
C ASP A 723 -27.24 -28.81 36.48
N ASN A 724 -27.64 -27.65 35.95
CA ASN A 724 -28.93 -27.45 35.30
C ASN A 724 -29.00 -28.25 33.98
N LEU A 725 -30.05 -29.07 33.81
CA LEU A 725 -30.26 -29.88 32.61
C LEU A 725 -30.40 -29.02 31.34
N VAL A 726 -31.02 -27.84 31.43
CA VAL A 726 -31.18 -26.90 30.31
C VAL A 726 -29.82 -26.43 29.81
N HIS A 727 -28.96 -25.94 30.72
CA HIS A 727 -27.61 -25.49 30.38
C HIS A 727 -26.72 -26.65 29.90
N LYS A 728 -26.80 -27.81 30.56
CA LYS A 728 -26.05 -29.02 30.16
C LYS A 728 -26.34 -29.43 28.71
N TYR A 729 -27.61 -29.40 28.31
CA TYR A 729 -28.03 -29.78 26.96
C TYR A 729 -28.11 -28.61 25.96
N TYR A 730 -27.77 -27.39 26.39
CA TYR A 730 -27.79 -26.19 25.54
C TYR A 730 -26.96 -26.37 24.26
N HIS A 731 -25.80 -27.03 24.33
CA HIS A 731 -24.96 -27.27 23.15
C HIS A 731 -25.65 -28.04 22.00
N LEU A 732 -26.73 -28.78 22.27
CA LEU A 732 -27.47 -29.56 21.27
C LEU A 732 -28.59 -28.77 20.58
N PHE A 733 -29.12 -27.73 21.25
CA PHE A 733 -30.35 -27.03 20.84
C PHE A 733 -30.20 -25.49 20.80
N GLY A 734 -29.24 -24.96 21.57
CA GLY A 734 -29.00 -23.54 21.80
C GLY A 734 -28.02 -22.88 20.84
N ASN A 735 -27.16 -23.62 20.13
CA ASN A 735 -26.23 -23.08 19.13
C ASN A 735 -26.50 -23.68 17.74
N GLY A 736 -26.40 -22.86 16.68
CA GLY A 736 -26.62 -23.30 15.30
C GLY A 736 -25.65 -24.40 14.81
N ARG A 737 -24.47 -24.52 15.43
CA ARG A 737 -23.50 -25.61 15.19
C ARG A 737 -23.40 -26.47 16.46
N VAL A 738 -23.62 -27.79 16.31
CA VAL A 738 -23.52 -28.75 17.42
C VAL A 738 -22.10 -29.29 17.50
N ASN A 739 -21.41 -28.99 18.60
CA ASN A 739 -20.08 -29.50 18.87
C ASN A 739 -20.19 -30.75 19.76
N LEU A 740 -20.10 -31.94 19.14
CA LEU A 740 -20.03 -33.20 19.87
C LEU A 740 -18.68 -33.35 20.56
N LEU A 741 -18.66 -33.91 21.78
CA LEU A 741 -17.40 -34.28 22.45
C LEU A 741 -16.65 -35.34 21.63
N ASN A 742 -17.36 -36.35 21.11
CA ASN A 742 -16.79 -37.40 20.26
C ASN A 742 -17.34 -37.27 18.83
N PRO A 743 -16.83 -36.33 18.02
CA PRO A 743 -17.26 -36.19 16.63
C PRO A 743 -16.71 -37.30 15.74
N VAL A 744 -17.34 -37.51 14.59
CA VAL A 744 -16.75 -38.34 13.52
C VAL A 744 -15.52 -37.59 12.97
N PRO A 745 -14.32 -38.20 12.96
CA PRO A 745 -13.13 -37.57 12.41
C PRO A 745 -13.32 -37.12 10.96
N TYR A 746 -12.75 -35.97 10.61
CA TYR A 746 -12.83 -35.43 9.27
C TYR A 746 -11.86 -36.15 8.34
N GLU A 747 -12.41 -36.95 7.43
CA GLU A 747 -11.66 -37.57 6.34
C GLU A 747 -11.99 -36.89 5.02
N LYS A 748 -10.98 -36.27 4.37
CA LYS A 748 -11.16 -35.50 3.11
C LYS A 748 -11.77 -36.32 1.97
N GLU A 749 -11.59 -37.64 1.98
CA GLU A 749 -12.08 -38.57 0.96
C GLU A 749 -13.48 -39.12 1.25
N ASN A 750 -13.96 -39.04 2.50
CA ASN A 750 -15.24 -39.58 2.92
C ASN A 750 -16.35 -38.51 2.89
N ARG A 751 -16.99 -38.37 1.72
CA ARG A 751 -18.13 -37.44 1.53
C ARG A 751 -19.37 -37.79 2.37
N ASN A 752 -19.43 -38.94 3.05
CA ASN A 752 -20.59 -39.35 3.86
C ASN A 752 -20.41 -39.14 5.37
N SER A 753 -19.23 -38.70 5.84
CA SER A 753 -18.96 -38.46 7.28
C SER A 753 -19.97 -37.54 7.95
N TYR A 754 -20.47 -36.53 7.22
CA TYR A 754 -21.50 -35.61 7.72
C TYR A 754 -22.82 -36.31 8.07
N LYS A 755 -23.20 -37.37 7.33
CA LYS A 755 -24.45 -38.12 7.59
C LYS A 755 -24.35 -38.96 8.85
N GLU A 756 -23.19 -39.54 9.10
CA GLU A 756 -22.92 -40.32 10.32
C GLU A 756 -22.90 -39.41 11.55
N GLU A 757 -22.32 -38.21 11.42
CA GLU A 757 -22.32 -37.20 12.46
C GLU A 757 -23.75 -36.66 12.72
N GLU A 758 -24.54 -36.36 11.69
CA GLU A 758 -25.94 -35.96 11.83
C GLU A 758 -26.76 -37.02 12.58
N LYS A 759 -26.58 -38.29 12.26
CA LYS A 759 -27.24 -39.40 12.97
C LYS A 759 -26.84 -39.43 14.45
N THR A 760 -25.56 -39.26 14.75
CA THR A 760 -25.04 -39.24 16.13
C THR A 760 -25.61 -38.05 16.91
N ILE A 761 -25.68 -36.86 16.29
CA ILE A 761 -26.29 -35.67 16.87
C ILE A 761 -27.77 -35.92 17.18
N GLU A 762 -28.51 -36.58 16.28
CA GLU A 762 -29.91 -36.91 16.50
C GLU A 762 -30.11 -37.90 17.65
N GLU A 763 -29.26 -38.93 17.75
CA GLU A 763 -29.28 -39.90 18.86
C GLU A 763 -28.99 -39.22 20.22
N GLU A 764 -28.00 -38.33 20.29
CA GLU A 764 -27.69 -37.58 21.52
C GLU A 764 -28.82 -36.60 21.91
N ARG A 765 -29.41 -35.91 20.93
CA ARG A 765 -30.60 -35.07 21.16
C ARG A 765 -31.78 -35.88 21.70
N GLU A 766 -32.00 -37.09 21.15
CA GLU A 766 -33.06 -37.99 21.62
C GLU A 766 -32.82 -38.44 23.07
N LYS A 767 -31.58 -38.83 23.42
CA LYS A 767 -31.20 -39.20 24.79
C LYS A 767 -31.37 -38.03 25.77
N ALA A 768 -30.91 -36.84 25.39
CA ALA A 768 -31.03 -35.63 26.20
C ALA A 768 -32.49 -35.34 26.53
N LEU A 769 -33.36 -35.40 25.53
CA LEU A 769 -34.79 -35.15 25.70
C LEU A 769 -35.48 -36.26 26.51
N LYS A 770 -35.10 -37.55 26.35
CA LYS A 770 -35.59 -38.64 27.22
C LYS A 770 -35.24 -38.38 28.68
N ASN A 771 -34.02 -37.96 28.98
CA ASN A 771 -33.59 -37.67 30.36
C ASN A 771 -34.43 -36.55 31.00
N ILE A 772 -34.68 -35.46 30.27
CA ILE A 772 -35.56 -34.36 30.73
C ILE A 772 -37.00 -34.85 30.94
N LEU A 773 -37.54 -35.69 30.05
CA LEU A 773 -38.90 -36.22 30.19
C LEU A 773 -39.04 -37.23 31.33
N GLU A 774 -37.98 -37.97 31.65
CA GLU A 774 -37.92 -38.95 32.74
C GLU A 774 -37.75 -38.32 34.12
N SER A 775 -37.16 -37.12 34.21
CA SER A 775 -37.07 -36.34 35.46
C SER A 775 -38.44 -35.88 35.98
N LYS A 776 -39.51 -36.08 35.20
CA LYS A 776 -40.92 -35.73 35.47
C LYS A 776 -41.19 -34.24 35.71
N ASP A 777 -40.25 -33.38 35.34
CA ASP A 777 -40.42 -31.93 35.41
C ASP A 777 -40.75 -31.35 34.03
N PHE A 778 -42.04 -31.12 33.78
CA PHE A 778 -42.50 -30.51 32.53
C PHE A 778 -42.11 -29.03 32.43
N ASP A 779 -41.85 -28.35 33.55
CA ASP A 779 -41.42 -26.95 33.55
C ASP A 779 -39.97 -26.82 33.04
N THR A 780 -39.09 -27.78 33.36
CA THR A 780 -37.73 -27.87 32.79
C THR A 780 -37.76 -28.04 31.25
N LEU A 781 -38.71 -28.79 30.71
CA LEU A 781 -38.88 -28.92 29.25
C LEU A 781 -39.27 -27.58 28.62
N VAL A 782 -40.20 -26.85 29.25
CA VAL A 782 -40.63 -25.52 28.81
C VAL A 782 -39.46 -24.54 28.85
N GLU A 783 -38.63 -24.59 29.89
CA GLU A 783 -37.44 -23.75 30.03
C GLU A 783 -36.39 -24.04 28.92
N LEU A 784 -36.15 -25.32 28.59
CA LEU A 784 -35.29 -25.70 27.47
C LEU A 784 -35.79 -25.13 26.13
N ILE A 785 -37.10 -25.19 25.89
CA ILE A 785 -37.68 -24.67 24.63
C ILE A 785 -37.46 -23.17 24.52
N LYS A 786 -37.63 -22.41 25.61
CA LYS A 786 -37.49 -20.94 25.62
C LYS A 786 -36.06 -20.45 25.51
N THR A 787 -35.09 -21.25 25.95
CA THR A 787 -33.66 -20.93 25.90
C THR A 787 -32.99 -21.44 24.62
N SER A 788 -33.63 -22.35 23.89
CA SER A 788 -33.14 -22.97 22.65
C SER A 788 -33.22 -22.03 21.44
N GLN A 789 -32.18 -22.03 20.60
CA GLN A 789 -32.23 -21.41 19.27
C GLN A 789 -32.89 -22.31 18.22
N MET A 790 -33.16 -23.59 18.56
CA MET A 790 -33.73 -24.60 17.67
C MET A 790 -34.96 -25.31 18.27
N PRO A 791 -36.01 -24.57 18.71
CA PRO A 791 -37.21 -25.16 19.33
C PRO A 791 -37.94 -26.16 18.43
N GLY A 792 -37.85 -25.99 17.10
CA GLY A 792 -38.46 -26.91 16.14
C GLY A 792 -37.91 -28.34 16.20
N ILE A 793 -36.62 -28.51 16.49
CA ILE A 793 -36.01 -29.85 16.64
C ILE A 793 -36.59 -30.55 17.87
N ILE A 794 -36.75 -29.81 18.97
CA ILE A 794 -37.31 -30.33 20.22
C ILE A 794 -38.73 -30.86 19.95
N GLY A 795 -39.58 -30.09 19.26
CA GLY A 795 -40.94 -30.49 18.90
C GLY A 795 -41.02 -31.82 18.16
N ARG A 796 -40.19 -32.00 17.12
CA ARG A 796 -40.13 -33.26 16.36
C ARG A 796 -39.70 -34.45 17.24
N LEU A 797 -38.70 -34.25 18.10
CA LEU A 797 -38.20 -35.30 18.98
C LEU A 797 -39.19 -35.69 20.08
N ILE A 798 -39.96 -34.74 20.63
CA ILE A 798 -41.01 -35.07 21.60
C ILE A 798 -41.99 -36.04 20.96
N PHE A 799 -42.49 -35.75 19.74
CA PHE A 799 -43.42 -36.65 19.05
C PHE A 799 -42.79 -38.02 18.77
N LYS A 800 -41.55 -38.05 18.28
CA LYS A 800 -40.82 -39.29 18.00
C LYS A 800 -40.69 -40.19 19.23
N ILE A 801 -40.43 -39.62 20.41
CA ILE A 801 -40.20 -40.36 21.66
C ILE A 801 -41.52 -40.77 22.32
N THR A 802 -42.50 -39.87 22.37
CA THR A 802 -43.69 -40.03 23.22
C THR A 802 -44.97 -40.34 22.46
N GLY A 803 -44.95 -40.27 21.13
CA GLY A 803 -46.17 -40.25 20.32
C GLY A 803 -47.11 -39.14 20.80
N GLU A 804 -48.41 -39.42 20.85
CA GLU A 804 -49.46 -38.47 21.25
C GLU A 804 -49.61 -38.25 22.77
N LYS A 805 -48.71 -38.79 23.60
CA LYS A 805 -48.83 -38.73 25.08
C LYS A 805 -49.03 -37.31 25.64
N TYR A 806 -48.30 -36.33 25.11
CA TYR A 806 -48.34 -34.91 25.56
C TYR A 806 -49.15 -34.01 24.62
N LYS A 807 -50.03 -34.59 23.80
CA LYS A 807 -50.80 -33.85 22.78
C LYS A 807 -51.60 -32.69 23.37
N ILE A 808 -52.29 -32.91 24.49
CA ILE A 808 -53.17 -31.90 25.10
C ILE A 808 -52.34 -30.72 25.64
N GLU A 809 -51.19 -30.99 26.25
CA GLU A 809 -50.31 -29.98 26.81
C GLU A 809 -49.63 -29.15 25.71
N ILE A 810 -49.13 -29.81 24.66
CA ILE A 810 -48.42 -29.14 23.55
C ILE A 810 -49.38 -28.35 22.66
N PHE A 811 -50.62 -28.80 22.46
CA PHE A 811 -51.60 -28.08 21.65
C PHE A 811 -52.01 -26.74 22.30
N LYS A 812 -51.92 -26.62 23.63
CA LYS A 812 -52.09 -25.34 24.34
C LYS A 812 -50.99 -24.32 24.04
N TRP A 813 -49.89 -24.72 23.40
CA TRP A 813 -48.80 -23.81 23.01
C TRP A 813 -48.99 -23.21 21.61
N LEU A 814 -49.91 -23.77 20.81
CA LEU A 814 -50.16 -23.30 19.45
C LEU A 814 -50.72 -21.86 19.45
N ASP A 815 -51.56 -21.49 20.43
CA ASP A 815 -52.13 -20.15 20.55
C ASP A 815 -51.39 -19.23 21.56
N MET A 816 -50.25 -19.68 22.08
CA MET A 816 -49.42 -18.84 22.94
C MET A 816 -48.66 -17.80 22.12
N GLN A 817 -48.58 -16.57 22.64
CA GLN A 817 -47.76 -15.50 22.05
C GLN A 817 -46.25 -15.74 22.19
N ASP A 818 -45.84 -16.74 22.98
CA ASP A 818 -44.44 -17.14 23.13
C ASP A 818 -43.97 -17.91 21.89
N GLY A 819 -43.22 -17.23 21.02
CA GLY A 819 -42.79 -17.77 19.73
C GLY A 819 -42.01 -19.08 19.81
N TYR A 820 -41.26 -19.35 20.89
CA TYR A 820 -40.49 -20.58 21.02
C TYR A 820 -41.37 -21.81 21.24
N LEU A 821 -42.36 -21.68 22.14
CA LEU A 821 -43.31 -22.76 22.44
C LEU A 821 -44.22 -23.05 21.25
N ASN A 822 -44.67 -22.01 20.55
CA ASN A 822 -45.42 -22.14 19.30
C ASN A 822 -44.60 -22.90 18.22
N ILE A 823 -43.34 -22.51 17.96
CA ILE A 823 -42.49 -23.20 16.97
C ILE A 823 -42.28 -24.67 17.33
N CYS A 824 -42.07 -24.98 18.62
CA CYS A 824 -41.97 -26.35 19.11
C CYS A 824 -43.26 -27.14 18.83
N ALA A 825 -44.42 -26.57 19.18
CA ALA A 825 -45.72 -27.21 18.96
C ALA A 825 -46.01 -27.45 17.47
N LYS A 826 -45.71 -26.49 16.59
CA LYS A 826 -45.85 -26.65 15.14
C LYS A 826 -45.00 -27.80 14.61
N ASN A 827 -43.75 -27.91 15.04
CA ASN A 827 -42.89 -29.02 14.60
C ASN A 827 -43.28 -30.38 15.18
N TYR A 828 -43.88 -30.40 16.37
CA TYR A 828 -44.53 -31.60 16.92
C TYR A 828 -45.70 -32.03 16.03
N VAL A 829 -46.59 -31.10 15.67
CA VAL A 829 -47.74 -31.33 14.78
C VAL A 829 -47.30 -31.78 13.39
N ALA A 830 -46.28 -31.14 12.81
CA ALA A 830 -45.71 -31.50 11.50
C ALA A 830 -45.20 -32.95 11.44
N SER A 831 -44.84 -33.52 12.59
CA SER A 831 -44.38 -34.91 12.70
C SER A 831 -45.54 -35.91 12.81
N MET A 832 -46.76 -35.44 13.09
CA MET A 832 -47.97 -36.26 13.15
C MET A 832 -48.50 -36.54 11.75
N LYS A 833 -49.19 -37.69 11.59
CA LYS A 833 -49.97 -37.92 10.37
C LYS A 833 -51.22 -37.05 10.41
N PHE A 834 -51.33 -36.08 9.50
CA PHE A 834 -52.48 -35.19 9.45
C PHE A 834 -53.77 -35.93 9.12
N SER A 835 -54.83 -35.61 9.86
CA SER A 835 -56.22 -36.01 9.58
C SER A 835 -57.14 -34.89 10.04
N GLU A 836 -58.22 -34.59 9.30
CA GLU A 836 -59.11 -33.46 9.61
C GLU A 836 -59.66 -33.50 11.05
N ASN A 837 -59.89 -34.69 11.61
CA ASN A 837 -60.37 -34.89 12.98
C ASN A 837 -59.43 -34.30 14.07
N ILE A 838 -58.17 -33.99 13.74
CA ILE A 838 -57.24 -33.33 14.68
C ILE A 838 -57.69 -31.88 14.96
N LEU A 839 -58.47 -31.28 14.06
CA LEU A 839 -59.00 -29.93 14.20
C LEU A 839 -60.27 -29.86 15.07
N ASP A 840 -60.85 -31.01 15.42
CA ASP A 840 -62.03 -31.10 16.27
C ASP A 840 -61.70 -30.60 17.69
N ASP A 841 -62.64 -29.89 18.32
CA ASP A 841 -62.52 -29.35 19.69
C ASP A 841 -61.37 -28.33 19.92
N LEU A 842 -60.79 -27.74 18.86
CA LEU A 842 -59.77 -26.67 18.94
C LEU A 842 -60.32 -25.28 18.64
N ASN A 843 -59.66 -24.24 19.19
CA ASN A 843 -59.98 -22.85 18.87
C ASN A 843 -59.44 -22.44 17.49
N ASP A 844 -59.90 -21.30 16.97
CA ASP A 844 -59.59 -20.85 15.61
C ASP A 844 -58.08 -20.60 15.39
N ILE A 845 -57.36 -20.09 16.40
CA ILE A 845 -55.90 -19.87 16.32
C ILE A 845 -55.16 -21.20 16.25
N GLN A 846 -55.51 -22.14 17.13
CA GLN A 846 -54.91 -23.48 17.16
C GLN A 846 -55.13 -24.23 15.83
N LYS A 847 -56.33 -24.12 15.26
CA LYS A 847 -56.63 -24.69 13.93
C LYS A 847 -55.75 -24.09 12.85
N ALA A 848 -55.61 -22.77 12.82
CA ALA A 848 -54.76 -22.09 11.84
C ALA A 848 -53.29 -22.48 11.98
N GLU A 849 -52.78 -22.59 13.21
CA GLU A 849 -51.40 -22.97 13.50
C GLU A 849 -51.06 -24.42 13.15
N ILE A 850 -52.03 -25.33 13.31
CA ILE A 850 -51.90 -26.72 12.81
C ILE A 850 -51.82 -26.75 11.29
N LEU A 851 -52.68 -25.99 10.60
CA LEU A 851 -52.63 -25.90 9.14
C LEU A 851 -51.32 -25.26 8.65
N LEU A 852 -50.76 -24.29 9.40
CA LEU A 852 -49.45 -23.70 9.11
C LEU A 852 -48.26 -24.65 9.38
N ALA A 853 -48.48 -25.74 10.12
CA ALA A 853 -47.45 -26.70 10.49
C ALA A 853 -47.30 -27.86 9.51
N ILE A 854 -48.34 -28.15 8.72
CA ILE A 854 -48.34 -29.23 7.72
C ILE A 854 -47.79 -28.76 6.36
N ASN A 855 -47.59 -29.70 5.44
CA ASN A 855 -47.11 -29.40 4.09
C ASN A 855 -48.06 -28.43 3.36
N PHE A 856 -47.48 -27.51 2.61
CA PHE A 856 -48.23 -26.56 1.77
C PHE A 856 -48.68 -27.24 0.47
N ASP A 857 -49.70 -28.09 0.58
CA ASP A 857 -50.22 -28.92 -0.51
C ASP A 857 -51.76 -28.89 -0.59
N SER A 858 -52.32 -29.64 -1.55
CA SER A 858 -53.77 -29.73 -1.74
C SER A 858 -54.54 -30.21 -0.50
N ILE A 859 -53.94 -30.99 0.40
CA ILE A 859 -54.59 -31.44 1.64
C ILE A 859 -54.80 -30.23 2.55
N ALA A 860 -53.75 -29.43 2.77
CA ALA A 860 -53.85 -28.20 3.57
C ALA A 860 -54.87 -27.23 2.96
N PHE A 861 -54.88 -27.07 1.62
CA PHE A 861 -55.78 -26.14 0.94
C PHE A 861 -57.25 -26.54 1.05
N GLU A 862 -57.58 -27.81 0.81
CA GLU A 862 -58.96 -28.29 0.91
C GLU A 862 -59.47 -28.29 2.35
N SER A 863 -58.61 -28.57 3.34
CA SER A 863 -58.97 -28.43 4.75
C SER A 863 -59.15 -26.98 5.18
N LEU A 864 -58.32 -26.04 4.68
CA LEU A 864 -58.43 -24.60 4.95
C LEU A 864 -59.71 -23.98 4.40
N LYS A 865 -60.13 -24.37 3.17
CA LYS A 865 -61.39 -23.91 2.55
C LYS A 865 -62.64 -24.24 3.37
N LYS A 866 -62.62 -25.31 4.16
CA LYS A 866 -63.73 -25.73 5.03
C LYS A 866 -63.80 -24.95 6.35
N GLN A 867 -62.76 -24.19 6.70
CA GLN A 867 -62.70 -23.43 7.96
C GLN A 867 -63.40 -22.08 7.84
N ASN A 868 -63.71 -21.47 8.99
CA ASN A 868 -64.31 -20.13 9.05
C ASN A 868 -63.31 -19.03 8.62
N THR A 869 -63.83 -17.81 8.42
CA THR A 869 -63.04 -16.66 7.96
C THR A 869 -61.91 -16.28 8.92
N SER A 870 -62.09 -16.47 10.23
CA SER A 870 -61.07 -16.12 11.23
C SER A 870 -59.83 -17.02 11.14
N VAL A 871 -60.02 -18.32 10.93
CA VAL A 871 -58.93 -19.29 10.73
C VAL A 871 -58.18 -18.98 9.42
N GLN A 872 -58.91 -18.71 8.34
CA GLN A 872 -58.32 -18.38 7.05
C GLN A 872 -57.49 -17.09 7.12
N GLU A 873 -58.03 -16.03 7.74
CA GLU A 873 -57.32 -14.77 7.91
C GLU A 873 -56.02 -14.95 8.71
N TYR A 874 -56.06 -15.71 9.81
CA TYR A 874 -54.89 -15.98 10.62
C TYR A 874 -53.82 -16.75 9.83
N TYR A 875 -54.22 -17.79 9.11
CA TYR A 875 -53.32 -18.61 8.29
C TYR A 875 -52.54 -17.75 7.28
N TRP A 876 -53.25 -16.97 6.45
CA TRP A 876 -52.59 -16.18 5.40
C TRP A 876 -51.71 -15.06 5.95
N LYS A 877 -52.08 -14.45 7.08
CA LYS A 877 -51.23 -13.45 7.77
C LYS A 877 -49.96 -14.03 8.36
N ASN A 878 -49.93 -15.31 8.74
CA ASN A 878 -48.80 -15.94 9.45
C ASN A 878 -48.03 -17.01 8.64
N ILE A 879 -48.32 -17.18 7.35
CA ILE A 879 -47.51 -18.04 6.49
C ILE A 879 -46.13 -17.39 6.21
N HIS A 880 -45.04 -18.15 6.39
CA HIS A 880 -43.66 -17.61 6.33
C HIS A 880 -42.74 -18.31 5.30
N TRP A 881 -43.24 -19.29 4.53
CA TRP A 881 -42.40 -20.22 3.77
C TRP A 881 -42.40 -19.92 2.26
N TYR A 882 -41.24 -20.15 1.63
CA TYR A 882 -41.08 -20.26 0.18
C TYR A 882 -41.81 -21.53 -0.29
N CYS A 883 -43.10 -21.39 -0.58
CA CYS A 883 -43.96 -22.51 -0.88
C CYS A 883 -43.69 -23.06 -2.29
N ARG A 884 -42.70 -23.94 -2.43
CA ARG A 884 -42.53 -24.72 -3.67
C ARG A 884 -43.71 -25.68 -3.80
N LEU A 885 -44.57 -25.42 -4.78
CA LEU A 885 -45.65 -26.32 -5.14
C LEU A 885 -45.10 -27.51 -5.94
N GLU A 886 -45.63 -28.69 -5.63
CA GLU A 886 -45.50 -29.86 -6.50
C GLU A 886 -46.31 -29.66 -7.79
N GLU A 887 -45.95 -30.38 -8.85
CA GLU A 887 -46.57 -30.22 -10.17
C GLU A 887 -48.09 -30.43 -10.15
N SER A 888 -48.57 -31.37 -9.32
CA SER A 888 -49.99 -31.66 -9.13
C SER A 888 -50.79 -30.53 -8.46
N ASP A 889 -50.11 -29.63 -7.75
CA ASP A 889 -50.71 -28.56 -6.95
C ASP A 889 -50.59 -27.17 -7.61
N LYS A 890 -49.89 -27.05 -8.75
CA LYS A 890 -49.80 -25.80 -9.53
C LYS A 890 -51.17 -25.21 -9.92
N LYS A 891 -52.22 -26.03 -10.00
CA LYS A 891 -53.61 -25.57 -10.22
C LYS A 891 -54.12 -24.60 -9.13
N TYR A 892 -53.49 -24.55 -7.96
CA TYR A 892 -53.85 -23.66 -6.86
C TYR A 892 -53.14 -22.30 -6.89
N ILE A 893 -52.19 -22.05 -7.82
CA ILE A 893 -51.41 -20.79 -7.89
C ILE A 893 -52.33 -19.57 -7.93
N LYS A 894 -53.38 -19.59 -8.77
CA LYS A 894 -54.39 -18.51 -8.85
C LYS A 894 -55.10 -18.26 -7.54
N TRP A 895 -55.62 -19.33 -6.94
CA TRP A 895 -56.31 -19.23 -5.66
C TRP A 895 -55.38 -18.71 -4.54
N ILE A 896 -54.13 -19.19 -4.45
CA ILE A 896 -53.15 -18.74 -3.45
C ILE A 896 -52.87 -17.25 -3.58
N PHE A 897 -52.63 -16.77 -4.80
CA PHE A 897 -52.44 -15.36 -5.08
C PHE A 897 -53.65 -14.52 -4.67
N GLU A 898 -54.86 -14.95 -5.05
CA GLU A 898 -56.11 -14.27 -4.68
C GLU A 898 -56.31 -14.20 -3.16
N GLN A 899 -55.95 -15.26 -2.43
CA GLN A 899 -56.03 -15.26 -0.96
C GLN A 899 -55.00 -14.31 -0.33
N LEU A 900 -53.72 -14.38 -0.73
CA LEU A 900 -52.68 -13.50 -0.21
C LEU A 900 -53.02 -12.02 -0.49
N TYR A 901 -53.59 -11.73 -1.67
CA TYR A 901 -54.07 -10.40 -2.03
C TYR A 901 -55.29 -9.98 -1.19
N HIS A 902 -56.31 -10.84 -1.06
CA HIS A 902 -57.50 -10.57 -0.24
C HIS A 902 -57.15 -10.22 1.21
N TYR A 903 -56.14 -10.87 1.78
CA TYR A 903 -55.64 -10.62 3.14
C TYR A 903 -54.50 -9.58 3.22
N LYS A 904 -54.26 -8.82 2.15
CA LYS A 904 -53.30 -7.70 2.09
C LYS A 904 -51.88 -8.10 2.49
N GLN A 905 -51.39 -9.24 2.02
CA GLN A 905 -50.03 -9.74 2.26
C GLN A 905 -49.16 -9.50 1.01
N HIS A 906 -48.94 -8.24 0.63
CA HIS A 906 -48.42 -7.88 -0.69
C HIS A 906 -46.99 -8.37 -0.93
N MET A 907 -46.10 -8.31 0.08
CA MET A 907 -44.73 -8.80 -0.02
C MET A 907 -44.70 -10.31 -0.22
N LYS A 908 -45.57 -11.05 0.49
CA LYS A 908 -45.69 -12.51 0.31
C LYS A 908 -46.24 -12.87 -1.07
N CYS A 909 -47.14 -12.05 -1.64
CA CYS A 909 -47.55 -12.19 -3.03
C CYS A 909 -46.35 -12.04 -3.97
N ILE A 910 -45.53 -11.00 -3.79
CA ILE A 910 -44.35 -10.71 -4.63
C ILE A 910 -43.34 -11.86 -4.55
N ASP A 911 -43.00 -12.30 -3.34
CA ASP A 911 -42.09 -13.44 -3.13
C ASP A 911 -42.63 -14.73 -3.73
N PHE A 912 -43.93 -14.98 -3.61
CA PHE A 912 -44.56 -16.16 -4.22
C PHE A 912 -44.49 -16.10 -5.75
N LEU A 913 -44.72 -14.93 -6.35
CA LEU A 913 -44.68 -14.73 -7.80
C LEU A 913 -43.26 -14.88 -8.36
N SER A 914 -42.23 -14.31 -7.70
CA SER A 914 -40.84 -14.39 -8.17
C SER A 914 -40.37 -15.84 -8.35
N HIS A 915 -40.79 -16.74 -7.45
CA HIS A 915 -40.40 -18.15 -7.47
C HIS A 915 -41.16 -19.01 -8.49
N HIS A 916 -42.42 -18.68 -8.80
CA HIS A 916 -43.30 -19.53 -9.61
C HIS A 916 -43.56 -19.04 -11.04
N MET A 917 -43.42 -17.74 -11.30
CA MET A 917 -43.67 -17.17 -12.64
C MET A 917 -42.46 -17.28 -13.58
N LYS A 918 -41.21 -17.35 -13.05
CA LYS A 918 -39.98 -17.36 -13.87
C LYS A 918 -39.79 -18.62 -14.74
N LYS A 919 -40.52 -19.70 -14.43
CA LYS A 919 -40.45 -21.00 -15.13
C LYS A 919 -41.68 -21.33 -15.97
N SER A 920 -42.80 -20.66 -15.74
CA SER A 920 -44.06 -20.92 -16.44
C SER A 920 -44.27 -19.91 -17.58
N ASN A 921 -43.54 -20.07 -18.68
CA ASN A 921 -44.06 -19.71 -20.01
C ASN A 921 -45.08 -20.78 -20.50
N GLU A 922 -45.60 -21.60 -19.59
CA GLU A 922 -46.50 -22.70 -19.88
C GLU A 922 -47.93 -22.19 -19.91
N ASP A 923 -48.56 -22.38 -21.07
CA ASP A 923 -49.98 -22.15 -21.35
C ASP A 923 -50.88 -22.59 -20.17
N GLY A 924 -51.67 -21.66 -19.62
CA GLY A 924 -52.83 -22.03 -18.78
C GLY A 924 -53.03 -21.29 -17.46
N LEU A 925 -52.16 -20.36 -17.06
CA LEU A 925 -52.40 -19.51 -15.89
C LEU A 925 -53.13 -18.21 -16.30
N ASP A 926 -54.46 -18.22 -16.15
CA ASP A 926 -55.36 -17.07 -16.39
C ASP A 926 -55.22 -16.01 -15.26
N PHE A 927 -54.10 -15.28 -15.26
CA PHE A 927 -53.84 -14.14 -14.36
C PHE A 927 -53.98 -12.80 -15.08
N SER A 928 -54.56 -11.82 -14.40
CA SER A 928 -54.51 -10.43 -14.86
C SER A 928 -53.22 -9.77 -14.37
N PHE A 929 -52.34 -9.36 -15.28
CA PHE A 929 -51.10 -8.63 -14.95
C PHE A 929 -51.38 -7.29 -14.24
N SER A 930 -52.57 -6.72 -14.44
CA SER A 930 -53.05 -5.54 -13.70
C SER A 930 -53.13 -5.81 -12.19
N ASP A 931 -53.48 -7.03 -11.77
CA ASP A 931 -53.58 -7.36 -10.34
C ASP A 931 -52.19 -7.53 -9.70
N ILE A 932 -51.20 -8.02 -10.45
CA ILE A 932 -49.80 -8.06 -10.00
C ILE A 932 -49.25 -6.63 -9.85
N ALA A 933 -49.53 -5.75 -10.82
CA ALA A 933 -49.10 -4.36 -10.73
C ALA A 933 -49.73 -3.63 -9.52
N LYS A 934 -51.02 -3.87 -9.23
CA LYS A 934 -51.68 -3.35 -8.01
C LYS A 934 -50.97 -3.79 -6.74
N VAL A 935 -50.60 -5.06 -6.62
CA VAL A 935 -49.85 -5.58 -5.45
C VAL A 935 -48.55 -4.80 -5.23
N VAL A 936 -47.78 -4.56 -6.30
CA VAL A 936 -46.50 -3.84 -6.23
C VAL A 936 -46.69 -2.36 -5.86
N ILE A 937 -47.78 -1.74 -6.34
CA ILE A 937 -48.16 -0.35 -6.01
C ILE A 937 -48.68 -0.22 -4.58
N GLU A 938 -49.50 -1.15 -4.11
CA GLU A 938 -50.14 -1.12 -2.79
C GLU A 938 -49.21 -1.57 -1.65
N LEU A 939 -48.10 -2.25 -1.96
CA LEU A 939 -47.09 -2.66 -0.97
C LEU A 939 -46.61 -1.44 -0.15
N ASP A 940 -46.90 -1.40 1.14
CA ASP A 940 -46.35 -0.40 2.06
C ASP A 940 -45.20 -1.01 2.87
N PRO A 941 -43.94 -0.59 2.63
CA PRO A 941 -42.77 -1.09 3.35
C PRO A 941 -42.85 -0.91 4.87
N ASN A 942 -43.60 0.10 5.35
CA ASN A 942 -43.71 0.41 6.77
C ASN A 942 -44.71 -0.50 7.50
N ILE A 943 -45.65 -1.11 6.77
CA ILE A 943 -46.72 -1.96 7.32
C ILE A 943 -46.29 -3.44 7.36
N GLU A 944 -45.46 -3.90 6.42
CA GLU A 944 -45.16 -5.33 6.22
C GLU A 944 -43.82 -5.85 6.81
N ASN A 945 -43.26 -5.16 7.82
CA ASN A 945 -42.15 -5.63 8.69
C ASN A 945 -40.75 -5.78 8.03
N LYS A 946 -39.95 -4.71 8.16
CA LYS A 946 -38.47 -4.54 8.30
C LYS A 946 -37.44 -5.17 7.33
N ARG A 947 -37.72 -6.13 6.45
CA ARG A 947 -36.78 -6.49 5.37
C ARG A 947 -37.53 -6.82 4.08
N LEU A 948 -37.61 -5.84 3.19
CA LEU A 948 -38.03 -6.06 1.81
C LEU A 948 -37.03 -7.02 1.14
N ASP A 949 -37.52 -8.09 0.51
CA ASP A 949 -36.70 -8.88 -0.39
C ASP A 949 -36.52 -8.10 -1.69
N THR A 950 -35.43 -7.32 -1.72
CA THR A 950 -35.08 -6.49 -2.88
C THR A 950 -34.85 -7.30 -4.14
N HIS A 951 -34.51 -8.59 -4.02
CA HIS A 951 -34.31 -9.46 -5.16
C HIS A 951 -35.66 -9.83 -5.76
N SER A 952 -36.59 -10.37 -4.96
CA SER A 952 -37.95 -10.70 -5.42
C SER A 952 -38.69 -9.51 -6.05
N ILE A 953 -38.59 -8.33 -5.43
CA ILE A 953 -39.19 -7.10 -5.98
C ILE A 953 -38.58 -6.77 -7.35
N SER A 954 -37.25 -6.83 -7.48
CA SER A 954 -36.59 -6.54 -8.76
C SER A 954 -37.00 -7.54 -9.84
N GLU A 955 -37.08 -8.82 -9.50
CA GLU A 955 -37.52 -9.86 -10.45
C GLU A 955 -38.97 -9.66 -10.92
N VAL A 956 -39.88 -9.29 -10.02
CA VAL A 956 -41.28 -9.01 -10.39
C VAL A 956 -41.38 -7.73 -11.21
N ILE A 957 -40.57 -6.69 -10.93
CA ILE A 957 -40.51 -5.49 -11.78
C ILE A 957 -40.01 -5.84 -13.18
N GLU A 958 -38.93 -6.61 -13.31
CA GLU A 958 -38.42 -7.07 -14.60
C GLU A 958 -39.43 -7.94 -15.36
N LEU A 959 -40.19 -8.78 -14.65
CA LEU A 959 -41.30 -9.54 -15.24
C LEU A 959 -42.36 -8.58 -15.81
N LEU A 960 -42.83 -7.62 -15.02
CA LEU A 960 -43.83 -6.63 -15.45
C LEU A 960 -43.35 -5.77 -16.62
N GLN A 961 -42.05 -5.44 -16.69
CA GLN A 961 -41.45 -4.68 -17.78
C GLN A 961 -41.53 -5.41 -19.14
N ASN A 962 -41.58 -6.75 -19.13
CA ASN A 962 -41.64 -7.60 -20.33
C ASN A 962 -43.08 -7.97 -20.73
N LEU A 963 -44.10 -7.45 -20.04
CA LEU A 963 -45.51 -7.79 -20.23
C LEU A 963 -46.35 -6.57 -20.63
N GLU A 964 -47.58 -6.79 -21.12
CA GLU A 964 -48.52 -5.74 -21.54
C GLU A 964 -49.16 -4.98 -20.35
N VAL A 965 -48.35 -4.32 -19.53
CA VAL A 965 -48.82 -3.40 -18.46
C VAL A 965 -48.82 -1.97 -18.98
N GLU A 966 -49.79 -1.16 -18.56
CA GLU A 966 -49.89 0.25 -18.93
C GLU A 966 -48.64 1.03 -18.51
N ASN A 967 -48.06 1.82 -19.43
CA ASN A 967 -46.81 2.56 -19.22
C ASN A 967 -46.85 3.47 -17.99
N GLU A 968 -47.99 4.11 -17.70
CA GLU A 968 -48.17 4.96 -16.53
C GLU A 968 -47.96 4.19 -15.22
N VAL A 969 -48.50 2.98 -15.15
CA VAL A 969 -48.39 2.10 -14.00
C VAL A 969 -46.94 1.66 -13.80
N MET A 970 -46.23 1.31 -14.88
CA MET A 970 -44.83 0.91 -14.78
C MET A 970 -43.92 2.05 -14.32
N ARG A 971 -44.13 3.28 -14.78
CA ARG A 971 -43.35 4.44 -14.30
C ARG A 971 -43.53 4.69 -12.81
N LEU A 972 -44.76 4.53 -12.29
CA LEU A 972 -45.04 4.65 -10.85
C LEU A 972 -44.29 3.58 -10.04
N ILE A 973 -44.28 2.34 -10.53
CA ILE A 973 -43.57 1.23 -9.90
C ILE A 973 -42.06 1.48 -9.89
N GLU A 974 -41.46 1.81 -11.04
CA GLU A 974 -40.03 2.08 -11.13
C GLU A 974 -39.61 3.27 -10.24
N TRP A 975 -40.42 4.33 -10.19
CA TRP A 975 -40.15 5.50 -9.35
C TRP A 975 -40.16 5.15 -7.86
N LYS A 976 -41.14 4.35 -7.43
CA LYS A 976 -41.29 3.94 -6.03
C LYS A 976 -40.11 3.12 -5.53
N TYR A 977 -39.53 2.26 -6.36
CA TYR A 977 -38.45 1.34 -5.97
C TYR A 977 -37.05 1.74 -6.44
N LEU A 978 -36.88 2.93 -7.03
CA LEU A 978 -35.63 3.35 -7.68
C LEU A 978 -34.38 3.20 -6.79
N GLN A 979 -34.51 3.48 -5.49
CA GLN A 979 -33.42 3.39 -4.49
C GLN A 979 -32.90 1.96 -4.24
N LEU A 980 -33.60 0.92 -4.72
CA LEU A 980 -33.15 -0.47 -4.56
C LEU A 980 -31.92 -0.80 -5.41
N LYS A 981 -31.65 -0.04 -6.49
CA LYS A 981 -30.51 -0.23 -7.43
C LYS A 981 -30.39 -1.60 -8.11
N ASN A 982 -31.32 -2.53 -7.86
CA ASN A 982 -31.26 -3.92 -8.31
C ASN A 982 -32.04 -4.22 -9.60
N PHE A 983 -32.70 -3.23 -10.21
CA PHE A 983 -33.39 -3.33 -11.53
C PHE A 983 -33.18 -2.05 -12.33
N ASN A 984 -33.26 -2.09 -13.67
CA ASN A 984 -33.11 -0.91 -14.53
C ASN A 984 -34.43 -0.15 -14.74
N PRO A 985 -34.47 1.19 -14.61
CA PRO A 985 -35.69 1.99 -14.76
C PRO A 985 -36.02 2.27 -16.24
N VAL A 986 -36.44 1.24 -16.97
CA VAL A 986 -36.65 1.26 -18.42
C VAL A 986 -37.74 2.25 -18.84
N PHE A 987 -38.89 2.24 -18.17
CA PHE A 987 -40.04 3.07 -18.55
C PHE A 987 -39.86 4.54 -18.15
N LEU A 988 -39.20 4.83 -17.04
CA LEU A 988 -38.78 6.17 -16.65
C LEU A 988 -37.71 6.72 -17.61
N GLU A 989 -36.74 5.90 -18.02
CA GLU A 989 -35.74 6.30 -19.02
C GLU A 989 -36.40 6.62 -20.36
N LYS A 990 -37.34 5.78 -20.84
CA LYS A 990 -38.15 6.04 -22.04
C LYS A 990 -38.91 7.35 -21.95
N GLU A 991 -39.55 7.63 -20.82
CA GLU A 991 -40.30 8.87 -20.59
C GLU A 991 -39.40 10.11 -20.65
N ILE A 992 -38.22 10.05 -20.05
CA ILE A 992 -37.27 11.16 -20.07
C ILE A 992 -36.76 11.40 -21.50
N ILE A 993 -36.45 10.33 -22.25
CA ILE A 993 -36.03 10.43 -23.66
C ILE A 993 -37.14 10.99 -24.55
N ALA A 994 -38.40 10.58 -24.33
CA ALA A 994 -39.52 10.99 -25.15
C ALA A 994 -40.06 12.39 -24.81
N ASN A 995 -39.98 12.81 -23.55
CA ASN A 995 -40.63 14.02 -23.04
C ASN A 995 -39.68 14.91 -22.23
N PRO A 996 -39.18 16.02 -22.82
CA PRO A 996 -38.32 16.99 -22.14
C PRO A 996 -38.90 17.60 -20.87
N LYS A 997 -40.24 17.63 -20.70
CA LYS A 997 -40.87 18.15 -19.48
C LYS A 997 -40.59 17.26 -18.27
N SER A 998 -40.60 15.95 -18.47
CA SER A 998 -40.32 14.96 -17.41
C SER A 998 -38.89 15.11 -16.89
N PHE A 999 -37.93 15.49 -17.75
CA PHE A 999 -36.59 15.87 -17.32
C PHE A 999 -36.59 17.14 -16.44
N VAL A 1000 -37.36 18.17 -16.82
CA VAL A 1000 -37.47 19.41 -16.03
C VAL A 1000 -38.13 19.17 -14.67
N GLU A 1001 -39.08 18.23 -14.58
CA GLU A 1001 -39.66 17.81 -13.29
C GLU A 1001 -38.60 17.26 -12.33
N LEU A 1002 -37.62 16.49 -12.82
CA LEU A 1002 -36.49 16.04 -11.99
C LEU A 1002 -35.64 17.21 -11.49
N LEU A 1003 -35.40 18.21 -12.34
CA LEU A 1003 -34.70 19.43 -11.91
C LEU A 1003 -35.47 20.19 -10.84
N ILE A 1004 -36.81 20.17 -10.88
CA ILE A 1004 -37.66 20.77 -9.86
C ILE A 1004 -37.47 20.08 -8.51
N PHE A 1005 -37.36 18.74 -8.51
CA PHE A 1005 -37.14 17.96 -7.29
C PHE A 1005 -35.73 18.14 -6.71
N MET A 1006 -34.72 18.33 -7.55
CA MET A 1006 -33.33 18.44 -7.10
C MET A 1006 -32.93 19.87 -6.71
N TYR A 1007 -33.46 20.89 -7.40
CA TYR A 1007 -32.96 22.25 -7.31
C TYR A 1007 -34.06 23.25 -6.95
N LYS A 1008 -33.77 24.14 -5.99
CA LYS A 1008 -34.65 25.26 -5.64
C LYS A 1008 -34.71 26.31 -6.76
N SER A 1009 -35.85 26.98 -6.89
CA SER A 1009 -36.01 28.13 -7.80
C SER A 1009 -35.03 29.25 -7.41
N GLN A 1010 -34.44 29.92 -8.39
CA GLN A 1010 -33.51 31.03 -8.14
C GLN A 1010 -34.21 32.32 -7.68
N ASN A 1011 -35.49 32.51 -8.01
CA ASN A 1011 -36.18 33.80 -7.87
C ASN A 1011 -37.48 33.74 -7.05
N LYS A 1012 -37.96 32.55 -6.66
CA LYS A 1012 -39.19 32.38 -5.89
C LYS A 1012 -38.92 31.66 -4.56
N GLU A 1013 -39.45 32.21 -3.46
CA GLU A 1013 -39.56 31.50 -2.18
C GLU A 1013 -40.69 30.46 -2.27
N ASP A 1014 -40.28 29.21 -2.51
CA ASP A 1014 -40.92 27.88 -2.37
C ASP A 1014 -42.43 27.71 -2.72
N GLU A 1015 -42.69 26.87 -3.74
CA GLU A 1015 -44.02 26.37 -4.18
C GLU A 1015 -44.47 25.06 -3.48
N ASP A 1016 -43.72 24.49 -2.51
CA ASP A 1016 -44.00 23.17 -1.89
C ASP A 1016 -44.49 23.26 -0.43
N ILE A 1017 -45.49 24.10 -0.15
CA ILE A 1017 -46.04 24.28 1.22
C ILE A 1017 -46.82 23.04 1.72
N THR A 1018 -47.18 22.11 0.83
CA THR A 1018 -48.06 20.96 1.11
C THR A 1018 -47.35 19.63 1.39
N LEU A 1019 -46.04 19.53 1.15
CA LEU A 1019 -45.27 18.29 1.29
C LEU A 1019 -44.41 18.29 2.57
N THR A 1020 -44.23 17.11 3.16
CA THR A 1020 -43.32 16.96 4.31
C THR A 1020 -41.86 17.05 3.85
N LYS A 1021 -40.96 17.44 4.78
CA LYS A 1021 -39.51 17.49 4.49
C LYS A 1021 -38.96 16.15 4.00
N GLU A 1022 -39.46 15.04 4.53
CA GLU A 1022 -39.06 13.69 4.13
C GLU A 1022 -39.48 13.37 2.70
N GLN A 1023 -40.69 13.75 2.29
CA GLN A 1023 -41.16 13.57 0.91
C GLN A 1023 -40.35 14.41 -0.09
N ILE A 1024 -39.98 15.64 0.28
CA ILE A 1024 -39.12 16.50 -0.54
C ILE A 1024 -37.73 15.85 -0.70
N GLN A 1025 -37.13 15.39 0.40
CA GLN A 1025 -35.83 14.72 0.37
C GLN A 1025 -35.86 13.43 -0.47
N ASN A 1026 -36.88 12.60 -0.31
CA ASN A 1026 -37.00 11.34 -1.04
C ASN A 1026 -37.14 11.58 -2.56
N ARG A 1027 -37.92 12.59 -2.97
CA ARG A 1027 -38.01 13.00 -4.38
C ARG A 1027 -36.68 13.47 -4.94
N ALA A 1028 -35.93 14.29 -4.19
CA ALA A 1028 -34.61 14.77 -4.60
C ALA A 1028 -33.61 13.60 -4.77
N ASN A 1029 -33.61 12.66 -3.82
CA ASN A 1029 -32.77 11.46 -3.89
C ASN A 1029 -33.13 10.57 -5.09
N ASN A 1030 -34.42 10.34 -5.34
CA ASN A 1030 -34.88 9.59 -6.51
C ASN A 1030 -34.50 10.28 -7.82
N ALA A 1031 -34.71 11.60 -7.93
CA ALA A 1031 -34.36 12.35 -9.13
C ALA A 1031 -32.85 12.29 -9.42
N THR A 1032 -32.02 12.44 -8.39
CA THR A 1032 -30.55 12.34 -8.51
C THR A 1032 -30.15 10.95 -8.97
N GLU A 1033 -30.63 9.90 -8.30
CA GLU A 1033 -30.35 8.51 -8.65
C GLU A 1033 -30.80 8.19 -10.09
N LEU A 1034 -31.95 8.69 -10.52
CA LEU A 1034 -32.46 8.43 -11.86
C LEU A 1034 -31.54 9.02 -12.93
N LEU A 1035 -31.15 10.29 -12.79
CA LEU A 1035 -30.26 10.96 -13.74
C LEU A 1035 -28.86 10.34 -13.80
N GLU A 1036 -28.36 9.82 -12.68
CA GLU A 1036 -27.09 9.08 -12.65
C GLU A 1036 -27.17 7.76 -13.42
N ARG A 1037 -28.33 7.10 -13.45
CA ARG A 1037 -28.50 5.76 -14.05
C ARG A 1037 -28.89 5.76 -15.52
N ILE A 1038 -29.62 6.78 -15.99
CA ILE A 1038 -30.11 6.82 -17.37
C ILE A 1038 -29.05 7.32 -18.35
N THR A 1039 -29.29 7.04 -19.63
CA THR A 1039 -28.55 7.60 -20.77
C THR A 1039 -29.50 8.00 -21.90
N LEU A 1040 -29.20 9.11 -22.58
CA LEU A 1040 -29.97 9.53 -23.76
C LEU A 1040 -29.71 8.65 -25.00
N PHE A 1041 -28.69 7.79 -24.94
CA PHE A 1041 -28.18 7.05 -26.11
C PHE A 1041 -28.70 5.61 -26.22
N LYS A 1042 -29.56 5.18 -25.30
CA LYS A 1042 -30.13 3.82 -25.32
C LYS A 1042 -31.27 3.74 -26.32
N LYS A 1043 -31.31 2.64 -27.08
CA LYS A 1043 -32.29 2.43 -28.14
C LYS A 1043 -33.46 1.58 -27.64
N TYR A 1044 -34.66 1.99 -28.02
CA TYR A 1044 -35.91 1.29 -27.74
C TYR A 1044 -36.71 1.16 -29.05
N GLU A 1045 -37.33 0.01 -29.30
CA GLU A 1045 -38.04 -0.26 -30.58
C GLU A 1045 -39.26 0.67 -30.80
N ASP A 1046 -39.87 1.11 -29.70
CA ASP A 1046 -41.06 1.97 -29.65
C ASP A 1046 -40.74 3.48 -29.63
N ILE A 1047 -39.46 3.86 -29.59
CA ILE A 1047 -39.02 5.25 -29.67
C ILE A 1047 -38.35 5.47 -31.04
N HIS A 1048 -38.80 6.49 -31.77
CA HIS A 1048 -38.28 6.81 -33.10
C HIS A 1048 -36.75 6.88 -33.17
N ASP A 1049 -36.19 6.61 -34.35
CA ASP A 1049 -34.74 6.57 -34.62
C ASP A 1049 -34.03 7.81 -34.06
N PHE A 1050 -33.31 7.62 -32.95
CA PHE A 1050 -32.54 8.66 -32.27
C PHE A 1050 -31.46 9.21 -33.19
N ASN A 1051 -31.66 10.45 -33.63
CA ASN A 1051 -30.79 11.17 -34.55
C ASN A 1051 -30.55 12.61 -34.05
N TYR A 1052 -29.66 13.32 -34.75
CA TYR A 1052 -29.30 14.69 -34.42
C TYR A 1052 -30.51 15.63 -34.23
N GLU A 1053 -31.47 15.66 -35.17
CA GLU A 1053 -32.63 16.56 -35.09
C GLU A 1053 -33.52 16.23 -33.89
N THR A 1054 -33.69 14.95 -33.55
CA THR A 1054 -34.47 14.55 -32.37
C THR A 1054 -33.81 14.98 -31.06
N LEU A 1055 -32.48 14.79 -30.90
CA LEU A 1055 -31.76 15.19 -29.69
C LEU A 1055 -31.71 16.73 -29.56
N LYS A 1056 -31.46 17.42 -30.67
CA LYS A 1056 -31.47 18.89 -30.71
C LYS A 1056 -32.81 19.47 -30.27
N ASN A 1057 -33.92 18.95 -30.80
CA ASN A 1057 -35.25 19.41 -30.42
C ASN A 1057 -35.53 19.14 -28.94
N TRP A 1058 -35.16 17.95 -28.45
CA TRP A 1058 -35.28 17.58 -27.05
C TRP A 1058 -34.53 18.55 -26.12
N ILE A 1059 -33.27 18.89 -26.44
CA ILE A 1059 -32.45 19.84 -25.64
C ILE A 1059 -33.07 21.24 -25.64
N ASN A 1060 -33.51 21.73 -26.80
CA ASN A 1060 -34.12 23.06 -26.92
C ASN A 1060 -35.41 23.16 -26.09
N GLU A 1061 -36.25 22.14 -26.13
CA GLU A 1061 -37.47 22.09 -25.33
C GLU A 1061 -37.17 21.97 -23.83
N ALA A 1062 -36.22 21.11 -23.43
CA ALA A 1062 -35.80 20.97 -22.03
C ALA A 1062 -35.30 22.31 -21.44
N ILE A 1063 -34.46 23.04 -22.17
CA ILE A 1063 -33.95 24.35 -21.75
C ILE A 1063 -35.08 25.37 -21.67
N LYS A 1064 -35.97 25.40 -22.67
CA LYS A 1064 -37.14 26.30 -22.68
C LYS A 1064 -38.03 26.08 -21.46
N TYR A 1065 -38.40 24.82 -21.17
CA TYR A 1065 -39.23 24.49 -20.02
C TYR A 1065 -38.50 24.75 -18.70
N ALA A 1066 -37.20 24.46 -18.60
CA ALA A 1066 -36.42 24.78 -17.40
C ALA A 1066 -36.35 26.28 -17.13
N LYS A 1067 -36.34 27.11 -18.17
CA LYS A 1067 -36.38 28.57 -18.04
C LYS A 1067 -37.71 29.08 -17.51
N GLU A 1068 -38.82 28.48 -17.95
CA GLU A 1068 -40.17 28.82 -17.44
C GLU A 1068 -40.31 28.57 -15.93
N VAL A 1069 -39.51 27.65 -15.36
CA VAL A 1069 -39.50 27.30 -13.93
C VAL A 1069 -38.24 27.77 -13.17
N ASP A 1070 -37.51 28.77 -13.69
CA ASP A 1070 -36.31 29.38 -13.07
C ASP A 1070 -35.15 28.39 -12.76
N ARG A 1071 -34.97 27.34 -13.58
CA ARG A 1071 -33.95 26.28 -13.44
C ARG A 1071 -33.05 26.10 -14.66
N GLU A 1072 -33.05 27.07 -15.57
CA GLU A 1072 -32.26 27.07 -16.82
C GLU A 1072 -30.78 26.69 -16.58
N LYS A 1073 -30.13 27.26 -15.55
CA LYS A 1073 -28.72 26.95 -15.23
C LYS A 1073 -28.49 25.46 -14.97
N TYR A 1074 -29.38 24.81 -14.21
CA TYR A 1074 -29.25 23.41 -13.83
C TYR A 1074 -29.58 22.46 -14.98
N ALA A 1075 -30.46 22.87 -15.90
CA ALA A 1075 -30.67 22.11 -17.14
C ALA A 1075 -29.38 21.98 -17.94
N TYR A 1076 -28.59 23.05 -18.10
CA TYR A 1076 -27.29 22.96 -18.76
C TYR A 1076 -26.31 22.01 -18.04
N VAL A 1077 -26.33 21.98 -16.70
CA VAL A 1077 -25.49 21.07 -15.89
C VAL A 1077 -25.85 19.62 -16.20
N GLU A 1078 -27.11 19.24 -15.99
CA GLU A 1078 -27.54 17.85 -16.08
C GLU A 1078 -27.58 17.35 -17.54
N ILE A 1079 -27.91 18.21 -18.52
CA ILE A 1079 -27.79 17.84 -19.95
C ILE A 1079 -26.32 17.59 -20.30
N GLY A 1080 -25.38 18.43 -19.85
CA GLY A 1080 -23.95 18.21 -20.06
C GLY A 1080 -23.47 16.87 -19.50
N LYS A 1081 -23.91 16.51 -18.29
CA LYS A 1081 -23.64 15.20 -17.69
C LYS A 1081 -24.20 14.05 -18.52
N LEU A 1082 -25.46 14.14 -18.96
CA LEU A 1082 -26.08 13.11 -19.81
C LEU A 1082 -25.34 12.92 -21.14
N LEU A 1083 -24.90 14.01 -21.77
CA LEU A 1083 -24.10 13.95 -23.00
C LEU A 1083 -22.72 13.31 -22.76
N SER A 1084 -22.11 13.48 -21.58
CA SER A 1084 -20.80 12.89 -21.26
C SER A 1084 -20.79 11.35 -21.27
N LYS A 1085 -21.97 10.74 -21.11
CA LYS A 1085 -22.23 9.30 -21.20
C LYS A 1085 -22.36 8.78 -22.65
N SER A 1086 -22.04 9.63 -23.63
CA SER A 1086 -22.06 9.24 -25.05
C SER A 1086 -21.17 8.03 -25.32
N PRO A 1087 -21.63 7.03 -26.09
CA PRO A 1087 -20.76 5.96 -26.57
C PRO A 1087 -19.78 6.48 -27.63
N ASN A 1088 -18.82 5.64 -28.04
CA ASN A 1088 -18.03 5.92 -29.23
C ASN A 1088 -18.93 5.89 -30.48
N GLY A 1089 -18.57 6.68 -31.49
CA GLY A 1089 -19.22 6.68 -32.80
C GLY A 1089 -18.95 5.39 -33.59
N LYS A 1090 -19.56 5.26 -34.77
CA LYS A 1090 -19.28 4.12 -35.68
C LYS A 1090 -17.85 4.13 -36.21
N ASP A 1091 -17.17 5.26 -36.07
CA ASP A 1091 -15.78 5.51 -36.40
C ASP A 1091 -14.80 5.25 -35.23
N ASP A 1092 -15.29 4.65 -34.13
CA ASP A 1092 -14.54 4.38 -32.90
C ASP A 1092 -13.99 5.65 -32.21
N ILE A 1093 -14.56 6.83 -32.49
CA ILE A 1093 -14.15 8.10 -31.89
C ILE A 1093 -15.19 8.54 -30.83
N PHE A 1094 -14.72 9.02 -29.67
CA PHE A 1094 -15.57 9.62 -28.64
C PHE A 1094 -15.69 11.14 -28.81
N PRO A 1095 -16.86 11.76 -28.52
CA PRO A 1095 -18.18 11.13 -28.34
C PRO A 1095 -18.77 10.70 -29.70
N ASN A 1096 -19.94 10.06 -29.76
CA ASN A 1096 -20.56 9.69 -31.04
C ASN A 1096 -20.94 10.90 -31.92
N GLU A 1097 -21.23 10.65 -33.19
CA GLU A 1097 -21.50 11.67 -34.23
C GLU A 1097 -22.65 12.61 -33.82
N ILE A 1098 -23.75 12.05 -33.29
CA ILE A 1098 -24.92 12.81 -32.84
C ILE A 1098 -24.55 13.81 -31.72
N THR A 1099 -23.69 13.40 -30.78
CA THR A 1099 -23.23 14.27 -29.69
C THR A 1099 -22.31 15.37 -30.21
N ARG A 1100 -21.43 15.04 -31.17
CA ARG A 1100 -20.54 16.03 -31.80
C ARG A 1100 -21.35 17.12 -32.49
N ASP A 1101 -22.33 16.73 -33.32
CA ASP A 1101 -23.18 17.68 -34.05
C ASP A 1101 -23.92 18.63 -33.08
N VAL A 1102 -24.45 18.11 -31.97
CA VAL A 1102 -25.08 18.91 -30.91
C VAL A 1102 -24.08 19.87 -30.25
N LEU A 1103 -22.88 19.41 -29.90
CA LEU A 1103 -21.85 20.27 -29.30
C LEU A 1103 -21.34 21.34 -30.28
N GLU A 1104 -21.40 21.11 -31.59
CA GLU A 1104 -21.06 22.12 -32.60
C GLU A 1104 -22.10 23.24 -32.70
N GLU A 1105 -23.40 22.89 -32.70
CA GLU A 1105 -24.48 23.88 -32.89
C GLU A 1105 -24.78 24.70 -31.63
N PHE A 1106 -24.84 24.06 -30.45
CA PHE A 1106 -25.21 24.75 -29.22
C PHE A 1106 -24.06 25.66 -28.75
N ASP A 1107 -24.13 26.94 -29.12
CA ASP A 1107 -23.11 27.98 -28.90
C ASP A 1107 -22.93 28.44 -27.44
N ASN A 1108 -23.36 27.63 -26.47
CA ASN A 1108 -23.27 27.98 -25.06
C ASN A 1108 -22.07 27.27 -24.44
N GLU A 1109 -20.99 28.02 -24.14
CA GLU A 1109 -19.79 27.54 -23.44
C GLU A 1109 -20.13 26.68 -22.20
N LYS A 1110 -21.29 26.93 -21.57
CA LYS A 1110 -21.81 26.18 -20.42
C LYS A 1110 -22.04 24.69 -20.71
N LEU A 1111 -22.64 24.33 -21.85
CA LEU A 1111 -22.99 22.93 -22.12
C LEU A 1111 -21.74 22.08 -22.35
N GLY A 1112 -20.81 22.60 -23.16
CA GLY A 1112 -19.50 21.99 -23.39
C GLY A 1112 -18.68 21.87 -22.10
N TYR A 1113 -18.73 22.90 -21.24
CA TYR A 1113 -18.07 22.87 -19.94
C TYR A 1113 -18.59 21.74 -19.04
N TYR A 1114 -19.90 21.58 -18.87
CA TYR A 1114 -20.44 20.52 -18.00
C TYR A 1114 -20.24 19.12 -18.56
N PHE A 1115 -20.27 18.96 -19.90
CA PHE A 1115 -19.85 17.73 -20.56
C PHE A 1115 -18.39 17.37 -20.24
N TRP A 1116 -17.48 18.33 -20.40
CA TRP A 1116 -16.06 18.18 -20.10
C TRP A 1116 -15.85 17.85 -18.61
N HIS A 1117 -16.50 18.59 -17.72
CA HIS A 1117 -16.34 18.44 -16.27
C HIS A 1117 -16.74 17.06 -15.78
N GLU A 1118 -17.93 16.57 -16.18
CA GLU A 1118 -18.40 15.25 -15.80
C GLU A 1118 -17.52 14.13 -16.37
N LYS A 1119 -17.02 14.31 -17.61
CA LYS A 1119 -16.11 13.33 -18.22
C LYS A 1119 -14.77 13.24 -17.48
N LYS A 1120 -14.27 14.38 -16.96
CA LYS A 1120 -13.03 14.43 -16.18
C LYS A 1120 -13.21 13.95 -14.74
N TYR A 1121 -14.32 14.31 -14.09
CA TYR A 1121 -14.63 14.02 -12.68
C TYR A 1121 -16.01 13.35 -12.53
N PRO A 1122 -16.15 12.07 -12.90
CA PRO A 1122 -17.43 11.37 -12.81
C PRO A 1122 -17.97 11.36 -11.38
N GLY A 1123 -19.21 11.82 -11.17
CA GLY A 1123 -19.81 11.89 -9.83
C GLY A 1123 -19.09 12.83 -8.84
N GLY A 1124 -18.26 13.76 -9.35
CA GLY A 1124 -17.55 14.75 -8.53
C GLY A 1124 -16.26 14.26 -7.87
N SER A 1125 -15.75 13.06 -8.22
CA SER A 1125 -14.49 12.55 -7.70
C SER A 1125 -13.68 11.77 -8.74
N TYR A 1126 -12.36 11.82 -8.64
CA TYR A 1126 -11.43 11.08 -9.51
C TYR A 1126 -10.36 10.40 -8.66
N PHE A 1127 -10.31 9.07 -8.71
CA PHE A 1127 -9.28 8.24 -8.09
C PHE A 1127 -8.69 7.27 -9.10
N THR A 1128 -7.37 7.13 -9.08
CA THR A 1128 -6.63 6.11 -9.83
C THR A 1128 -5.83 5.24 -8.87
N THR A 1129 -5.64 3.97 -9.24
CA THR A 1129 -4.73 3.05 -8.55
C THR A 1129 -3.55 2.80 -9.48
N ARG A 1130 -2.33 2.81 -8.93
CA ARG A 1130 -1.10 2.73 -9.72
C ARG A 1130 0.01 1.98 -9.01
N GLY A 1131 0.91 1.39 -9.80
CA GLY A 1131 2.13 0.74 -9.31
C GLY A 1131 3.16 1.72 -8.76
N ALA A 1132 4.10 1.24 -7.95
CA ALA A 1132 5.05 2.06 -7.19
C ALA A 1132 5.96 2.98 -8.03
N ASP A 1133 6.14 2.67 -9.33
CA ASP A 1133 7.02 3.40 -10.26
C ASP A 1133 6.31 3.78 -11.59
N GLU A 1134 4.98 3.76 -11.63
CA GLU A 1134 4.22 4.03 -12.86
C GLU A 1134 4.15 5.51 -13.25
N GLY A 1135 4.31 6.43 -12.29
CA GLY A 1135 4.18 7.87 -12.55
C GLY A 1135 2.81 8.21 -13.13
N GLY A 1136 2.79 9.12 -14.11
CA GLY A 1136 1.60 9.58 -14.84
C GLY A 1136 1.29 8.82 -16.12
N GLU A 1137 1.85 7.62 -16.34
CA GLU A 1137 1.70 6.89 -17.61
C GLU A 1137 0.23 6.61 -17.99
N GLN A 1138 -0.63 6.28 -17.01
CA GLN A 1138 -2.05 6.04 -17.26
C GLN A 1138 -2.75 7.31 -17.76
N GLU A 1139 -2.39 8.46 -17.19
CA GLU A 1139 -2.90 9.76 -17.57
C GLU A 1139 -2.34 10.23 -18.93
N HIS A 1140 -1.07 9.94 -19.25
CA HIS A 1140 -0.48 10.16 -20.58
C HIS A 1140 -1.22 9.38 -21.67
N GLN A 1141 -1.55 8.12 -21.43
CA GLN A 1141 -2.30 7.29 -22.38
C GLN A 1141 -3.69 7.87 -22.66
N LYS A 1142 -4.41 8.32 -21.63
CA LYS A 1142 -5.71 9.00 -21.79
C LYS A 1142 -5.57 10.33 -22.53
N ALA A 1143 -4.53 11.11 -22.23
CA ALA A 1143 -4.26 12.36 -22.94
C ALA A 1143 -4.00 12.12 -24.43
N GLN A 1144 -3.20 11.09 -24.76
CA GLN A 1144 -2.94 10.71 -26.14
C GLN A 1144 -4.22 10.27 -26.86
N GLU A 1145 -5.03 9.40 -26.23
CA GLU A 1145 -6.30 8.94 -26.78
C GLU A 1145 -7.22 10.13 -27.14
N TYR A 1146 -7.40 11.08 -26.22
CA TYR A 1146 -8.22 12.27 -26.49
C TYR A 1146 -7.62 13.20 -27.54
N ARG A 1147 -6.29 13.31 -27.64
CA ARG A 1147 -5.64 14.06 -28.74
C ARG A 1147 -5.88 13.41 -30.09
N GLU A 1148 -5.76 12.08 -30.19
CA GLU A 1148 -6.01 11.35 -31.43
C GLU A 1148 -7.46 11.54 -31.90
N TYR A 1149 -8.43 11.49 -30.98
CA TYR A 1149 -9.82 11.83 -31.28
C TYR A 1149 -9.96 13.29 -31.74
N ALA A 1150 -9.34 14.24 -31.04
CA ALA A 1150 -9.40 15.64 -31.40
C ALA A 1150 -8.79 15.94 -32.78
N GLU A 1151 -7.69 15.29 -33.14
CA GLU A 1151 -7.03 15.46 -34.44
C GLU A 1151 -7.93 15.00 -35.59
N LYS A 1152 -8.54 13.82 -35.46
CA LYS A 1152 -9.48 13.29 -36.46
C LYS A 1152 -10.70 14.20 -36.63
N LEU A 1153 -11.14 14.85 -35.57
CA LEU A 1153 -12.31 15.74 -35.57
C LEU A 1153 -12.00 17.18 -35.98
N ARG A 1154 -10.74 17.62 -36.02
CA ARG A 1154 -10.33 19.03 -36.15
C ARG A 1154 -10.96 19.79 -37.33
N PHE A 1155 -11.16 19.13 -38.46
CA PHE A 1155 -11.72 19.76 -39.67
C PHE A 1155 -13.23 19.57 -39.81
N THR A 1156 -13.83 18.65 -39.04
CA THR A 1156 -15.26 18.32 -39.12
C THR A 1156 -16.07 18.91 -37.96
N HIS A 1157 -15.53 18.86 -36.74
CA HIS A 1157 -16.18 19.23 -35.48
C HIS A 1157 -15.19 20.01 -34.60
N PRO A 1158 -14.87 21.27 -34.96
CA PRO A 1158 -13.81 22.04 -34.31
C PRO A 1158 -14.10 22.36 -32.83
N LYS A 1159 -15.35 22.55 -32.41
CA LYS A 1159 -15.67 22.81 -30.98
C LYS A 1159 -15.49 21.56 -30.13
N THR A 1160 -15.96 20.41 -30.62
CA THR A 1160 -15.79 19.12 -29.93
C THR A 1160 -14.31 18.75 -29.86
N SER A 1161 -13.57 18.96 -30.95
CA SER A 1161 -12.10 18.84 -30.97
C SER A 1161 -11.44 19.69 -29.87
N SER A 1162 -11.90 20.94 -29.68
CA SER A 1162 -11.41 21.82 -28.61
C SER A 1162 -11.66 21.27 -27.20
N LEU A 1163 -12.85 20.71 -26.93
CA LEU A 1163 -13.18 20.09 -25.64
C LEU A 1163 -12.32 18.85 -25.35
N LEU A 1164 -12.08 18.02 -26.36
CA LEU A 1164 -11.19 16.85 -26.25
C LEU A 1164 -9.73 17.26 -26.05
N ILE A 1165 -9.28 18.34 -26.71
CA ILE A 1165 -7.96 18.95 -26.43
C ILE A 1165 -7.89 19.42 -24.98
N GLN A 1166 -8.96 20.01 -24.44
CA GLN A 1166 -9.00 20.43 -23.04
C GLN A 1166 -8.90 19.23 -22.10
N LEU A 1167 -9.69 18.17 -22.31
CA LEU A 1167 -9.58 16.91 -21.55
C LEU A 1167 -8.16 16.36 -21.61
N ALA A 1168 -7.56 16.31 -22.81
CA ALA A 1168 -6.19 15.86 -22.99
C ALA A 1168 -5.21 16.69 -22.16
N LYS A 1169 -5.30 18.02 -22.19
CA LYS A 1169 -4.46 18.91 -21.38
C LYS A 1169 -4.62 18.69 -19.88
N ASP A 1170 -5.83 18.46 -19.39
CA ASP A 1170 -6.03 18.21 -17.96
C ASP A 1170 -5.45 16.85 -17.54
N TYR A 1171 -5.55 15.84 -18.40
CA TYR A 1171 -4.84 14.57 -18.19
C TYR A 1171 -3.32 14.73 -18.29
N GLU A 1172 -2.80 15.58 -19.17
CA GLU A 1172 -1.36 15.91 -19.23
C GLU A 1172 -0.90 16.59 -17.94
N ILE A 1173 -1.68 17.55 -17.42
CA ILE A 1173 -1.38 18.22 -16.15
C ILE A 1173 -1.34 17.20 -15.00
N ASP A 1174 -2.28 16.26 -14.95
CA ASP A 1174 -2.28 15.23 -13.91
C ASP A 1174 -1.14 14.23 -14.12
N ALA A 1175 -0.82 13.87 -15.35
CA ALA A 1175 0.33 13.05 -15.68
C ALA A 1175 1.65 13.71 -15.23
N GLU A 1176 1.83 14.99 -15.54
CA GLU A 1176 2.98 15.79 -15.12
C GLU A 1176 3.10 15.88 -13.60
N LYS A 1177 1.98 16.04 -12.87
CA LYS A 1177 1.99 16.03 -11.40
C LYS A 1177 2.46 14.70 -10.84
N GLU A 1178 2.01 13.59 -11.41
CA GLU A 1178 2.34 12.26 -10.93
C GLU A 1178 3.76 11.83 -11.32
N ASP A 1179 4.22 12.21 -12.51
CA ASP A 1179 5.61 12.08 -12.92
C ASP A 1179 6.53 12.90 -12.01
N LEU A 1180 6.17 14.15 -11.72
CA LEU A 1180 6.92 15.00 -10.79
C LEU A 1180 6.95 14.38 -9.39
N ARG A 1181 5.83 13.86 -8.90
CA ARG A 1181 5.75 13.18 -7.60
C ARG A 1181 6.65 11.95 -7.56
N ASN A 1182 6.61 11.12 -8.59
CA ASN A 1182 7.46 9.94 -8.74
C ASN A 1182 8.94 10.33 -8.84
N GLU A 1183 9.28 11.41 -9.54
CA GLU A 1183 10.66 11.86 -9.68
C GLU A 1183 11.23 12.45 -8.38
N LEU A 1184 10.41 13.15 -7.58
CA LEU A 1184 10.80 13.74 -6.30
C LEU A 1184 11.02 12.70 -5.19
N GLN A 1185 10.29 11.59 -5.25
CA GLN A 1185 10.43 10.44 -4.36
C GLN A 1185 11.74 9.69 -4.62
#